data_AF-A0A927PZS8-F1
#
_entry.id   AF-A0A927PZS8-F1
#
_cell.length_a   1.000
_cell.length_b   1.000
_cell.length_c   1.000
_cell.angle_alpha   90.00
_cell.angle_beta   90.00
_cell.angle_gamma   90.00
#
_symmetry.space_group_name_H-M   'P 1'
#
loop_
_entity.id
_entity.type
_entity.pdbx_description
1 polymer ?
#
loop_
_entity_poly.entity_id
_entity_poly.type
_entity_poly.pdbx_seq_one_letter_code
_entity_poly.pdbx_strand_id
1 'polypeptide(L)'
;MNDIGRATIRATIAGWDETGNTGAAGQPQYGLMDAGPTAATVAIASLGLADPEAAGQWHLGKLGDIAKIWEDYTGKGVKVGVYDSGVQYGHYDLASNYDASLHVTIDGKTYDGDYSPLSGAHGTSVAGLIAAARNGVGTVGVAYDATLTGVNIFDPYSGGKLNPGIYINAADDSLFIEAMRQTNKFDVVNHSWGSTASLYGSTFSRGVEGTGAYQIAQAVTYAAETGRDGLGTIQLNAAGNNSIDAQGDSSHTDRHWISVGAYREVDGLASNYSSRGASLLVSAPSNDLAVIGGTGVVATDLLGKDGYNLIGDPGGRLDYTDQFGGTSAASPIAAGVVTLMLDANAGLGWRDVSNILANSAKLPIAFDLQARNLAYTDPVDGFSGTARMNESRFVVSGAGSNTQSNGGGLHYSTDYGYGAIDAFAAVRMAEVWSLFGDAKTSANEVHYASTVFETNLLSGGDSTIDFTTAWDRFEGNQVGYEFAITDADIDLEHVDMTITYTSLVDFTEYGLPGLFPYDFGANRLKLTAPDGTSAFVDTLQGFGLNSAERQSFTFGFANFRGVSAVGTWKIELEATNNGVTTIHNVKLDLYGSAPTANDVFTYTDEFATMAAIAGEAGRRTLVDSDGGIDWINAAAVTSNVSLSLIEGTSTSIGGASFTIATGSVIEHAVTGDGNDTLTGNALDNELRGMRGDDTLFGNAGNDRLYGGAGNDQLFGGVGNDLLDGGAGIDFLSGGAGDDIYVVDTTDDQISEFGGSGSDTVRSSVSWTLAAGLENLTLTGSAAINATGNAGDNLIVGNAGANRLSGGAGNDTIATVAGAMLIAPGGGSDTVDGGSGVDTLHIGGVRSDYQLLTSGERTFVVSERGAIEMTGVEQVQLGHGGTTTLAGAGLTAFDGLAYIASYSDLRVAFGADAAQGVAHFTTFGFGEGRSLTFNALDYIASYGDLIAAFGTDATAGASHFITFGATEGRSSSFDGWAYLASYGDLISAFGADETAAARHYIEWGVNEGRGTTFDAAAYAAANTDLLATYGNDGEALARHYVTWGYAEGRTFGVAAAPANAAAPTVVAAATFATSIATPANDVASFADDAGLWTDAGFHGLYTDAFGFA
;
A
#
# COMPACT_ATOMS: atom_id res chain seq x y z
N MET A 1 -21.94 40.60 -37.24
CA MET A 1 -22.22 40.86 -38.68
C MET A 1 -21.93 39.57 -39.42
N ASN A 2 -22.81 38.87 -40.13
CA ASN A 2 -24.16 39.17 -40.60
C ASN A 2 -25.01 37.88 -40.59
N ASP A 3 -26.20 37.99 -40.00
CA ASP A 3 -27.38 37.19 -40.33
C ASP A 3 -27.84 37.48 -41.76
N ILE A 4 -27.33 36.79 -42.79
CA ILE A 4 -28.07 36.56 -44.05
C ILE A 4 -27.51 35.28 -44.69
N GLY A 5 -28.22 34.15 -44.55
CA GLY A 5 -27.86 32.91 -45.28
C GLY A 5 -28.62 31.62 -44.97
N ARG A 6 -29.53 31.58 -43.97
CA ARG A 6 -30.17 30.33 -43.50
C ARG A 6 -31.58 30.02 -44.06
N ALA A 7 -31.97 30.51 -45.24
CA ALA A 7 -33.38 30.41 -45.69
C ALA A 7 -33.68 29.67 -47.01
N THR A 8 -32.73 29.06 -47.74
CA THR A 8 -33.03 28.56 -49.10
C THR A 8 -32.60 27.12 -49.44
N ILE A 9 -32.45 26.22 -48.46
CA ILE A 9 -32.36 24.78 -48.73
C ILE A 9 -33.22 24.01 -47.71
N ARG A 10 -34.52 24.32 -47.68
CA ARG A 10 -35.56 23.52 -47.01
C ARG A 10 -36.79 23.47 -47.90
N ALA A 11 -36.76 22.59 -48.90
CA ALA A 11 -37.97 22.04 -49.49
C ALA A 11 -37.62 20.76 -50.24
N THR A 12 -38.27 19.67 -49.81
CA THR A 12 -38.59 18.44 -50.55
C THR A 12 -38.02 17.15 -49.94
N ILE A 13 -38.45 16.78 -48.73
CA ILE A 13 -38.57 15.35 -48.35
C ILE A 13 -39.86 15.18 -47.53
N ALA A 14 -40.96 14.99 -48.24
CA ALA A 14 -42.19 14.43 -47.72
C ALA A 14 -42.73 13.45 -48.76
N GLY A 15 -42.70 12.17 -48.41
CA GLY A 15 -43.16 11.07 -49.23
C GLY A 15 -42.02 10.15 -49.65
N TRP A 16 -41.86 9.03 -48.96
CA TRP A 16 -42.16 7.71 -49.51
C TRP A 16 -41.99 6.67 -48.41
N ASP A 17 -43.09 5.94 -48.20
CA ASP A 17 -43.19 4.76 -47.36
C ASP A 17 -43.31 3.53 -48.28
N GLU A 18 -42.88 2.38 -47.75
CA GLU A 18 -43.12 1.00 -48.20
C GLU A 18 -42.69 0.58 -49.63
N THR A 19 -41.60 -0.20 -49.74
CA THR A 19 -41.60 -1.63 -50.14
C THR A 19 -40.19 -2.17 -50.44
N GLY A 20 -39.77 -3.20 -49.71
CA GLY A 20 -38.98 -4.35 -50.19
C GLY A 20 -37.64 -4.17 -50.95
N ASN A 21 -36.55 -4.43 -50.21
CA ASN A 21 -35.30 -5.11 -50.59
C ASN A 21 -34.01 -4.28 -50.86
N THR A 22 -33.04 -4.51 -49.96
CA THR A 22 -31.57 -4.51 -50.11
C THR A 22 -30.86 -3.31 -50.78
N GLY A 23 -30.20 -2.50 -49.93
CA GLY A 23 -28.93 -1.83 -50.26
C GLY A 23 -28.98 -0.32 -50.53
N ALA A 24 -28.05 0.38 -49.85
CA ALA A 24 -27.60 1.77 -50.00
C ALA A 24 -28.36 2.87 -49.23
N ALA A 25 -27.74 3.91 -48.65
CA ALA A 25 -26.35 4.26 -48.31
C ALA A 25 -26.42 5.66 -47.63
N GLY A 26 -25.61 5.93 -46.60
CA GLY A 26 -25.51 7.30 -46.06
C GLY A 26 -24.95 7.49 -44.64
N GLN A 27 -24.52 6.43 -43.96
CA GLN A 27 -23.66 6.49 -42.78
C GLN A 27 -22.58 5.44 -43.00
N PRO A 28 -21.28 5.76 -42.85
CA PRO A 28 -20.25 4.77 -43.10
C PRO A 28 -20.31 3.67 -42.03
N GLN A 29 -20.81 2.50 -42.41
CA GLN A 29 -20.50 1.25 -41.72
C GLN A 29 -19.05 0.90 -42.08
N TYR A 30 -18.12 1.17 -41.16
CA TYR A 30 -16.71 0.85 -41.36
C TYR A 30 -16.47 -0.62 -41.03
N GLY A 31 -16.08 -1.40 -42.04
CA GLY A 31 -15.71 -2.79 -41.90
C GLY A 31 -14.38 -2.93 -41.16
N LEU A 32 -14.38 -3.81 -40.16
CA LEU A 32 -13.21 -4.27 -39.42
C LEU A 32 -12.08 -4.64 -40.38
N MET A 33 -10.95 -3.94 -40.31
CA MET A 33 -9.69 -4.43 -40.87
C MET A 33 -9.13 -5.47 -39.90
N ASP A 34 -8.67 -6.58 -40.47
CA ASP A 34 -8.14 -7.76 -39.79
C ASP A 34 -6.94 -7.38 -38.90
N ALA A 35 -7.14 -7.37 -37.58
CA ALA A 35 -6.11 -7.14 -36.58
C ALA A 35 -5.38 -8.46 -36.30
N GLY A 36 -4.07 -8.48 -36.60
CA GLY A 36 -3.17 -9.53 -36.12
C GLY A 36 -3.06 -9.51 -34.59
N PRO A 37 -2.61 -10.61 -33.96
CA PRO A 37 -3.02 -10.95 -32.61
C PRO A 37 -2.17 -10.24 -31.56
N THR A 38 -2.77 -9.49 -30.63
CA THR A 38 -2.14 -9.15 -29.34
C THR A 38 -3.17 -8.87 -28.24
N ALA A 39 -2.94 -9.52 -27.10
CA ALA A 39 -3.59 -9.41 -25.79
C ALA A 39 -5.09 -9.75 -25.71
N ALA A 40 -5.47 -10.50 -24.67
CA ALA A 40 -6.86 -10.77 -24.33
C ALA A 40 -7.54 -9.47 -23.88
N THR A 41 -8.06 -8.70 -24.84
CA THR A 41 -9.00 -7.61 -24.56
C THR A 41 -10.26 -8.21 -23.94
N VAL A 42 -10.62 -7.78 -22.74
CA VAL A 42 -11.95 -8.07 -22.19
C VAL A 42 -12.96 -7.46 -23.16
N ALA A 43 -13.78 -8.30 -23.79
CA ALA A 43 -14.82 -7.80 -24.66
C ALA A 43 -15.78 -6.98 -23.80
N ILE A 44 -16.09 -5.73 -24.18
CA ILE A 44 -17.00 -4.86 -23.41
C ILE A 44 -18.32 -5.55 -23.06
N ALA A 45 -18.83 -6.42 -23.95
CA ALA A 45 -20.02 -7.23 -23.73
C ALA A 45 -19.92 -8.19 -22.51
N SER A 46 -18.71 -8.62 -22.13
CA SER A 46 -18.47 -9.49 -20.97
C SER A 46 -18.50 -8.75 -19.63
N LEU A 47 -18.49 -7.40 -19.63
CA LEU A 47 -18.61 -6.59 -18.41
C LEU A 47 -20.04 -6.57 -17.83
N GLY A 48 -21.03 -7.08 -18.58
CA GLY A 48 -22.42 -7.17 -18.11
C GLY A 48 -23.05 -5.83 -17.76
N LEU A 49 -22.62 -4.74 -18.40
CA LEU A 49 -23.10 -3.39 -18.12
C LEU A 49 -24.53 -3.21 -18.65
N ALA A 50 -25.40 -2.61 -17.82
CA ALA A 50 -26.79 -2.32 -18.18
C ALA A 50 -26.93 -0.93 -18.85
N ASP A 51 -25.90 -0.11 -18.73
CA ASP A 51 -25.75 1.26 -19.23
C ASP A 51 -25.59 1.22 -20.77
N PRO A 52 -26.57 1.77 -21.54
CA PRO A 52 -26.64 1.56 -22.99
C PRO A 52 -25.44 2.05 -23.80
N GLU A 53 -24.83 3.18 -23.42
CA GLU A 53 -23.70 3.78 -24.15
C GLU A 53 -22.35 3.14 -23.75
N ALA A 54 -22.31 2.43 -22.62
CA ALA A 54 -21.10 1.75 -22.14
C ALA A 54 -20.61 0.68 -23.13
N ALA A 55 -21.49 0.13 -23.97
CA ALA A 55 -21.12 -0.78 -25.05
C ALA A 55 -20.12 -0.15 -26.05
N GLY A 56 -20.10 1.17 -26.19
CA GLY A 56 -19.16 1.92 -27.03
C GLY A 56 -17.87 2.34 -26.33
N GLN A 57 -17.74 2.12 -25.02
CA GLN A 57 -16.57 2.50 -24.22
C GLN A 57 -15.41 1.50 -24.39
N TRP A 58 -14.88 1.42 -25.61
CA TRP A 58 -13.79 0.51 -25.97
C TRP A 58 -12.54 0.65 -25.09
N HIS A 59 -12.31 1.84 -24.52
CA HIS A 59 -11.18 2.13 -23.64
C HIS A 59 -11.18 1.27 -22.37
N LEU A 60 -12.34 0.88 -21.84
CA LEU A 60 -12.43 0.00 -20.66
C LEU A 60 -11.77 -1.36 -20.92
N GLY A 61 -11.87 -1.87 -22.15
CA GLY A 61 -11.24 -3.13 -22.55
C GLY A 61 -9.71 -3.06 -22.67
N LYS A 62 -9.12 -1.85 -22.58
CA LYS A 62 -7.67 -1.63 -22.62
C LYS A 62 -7.04 -1.51 -21.23
N LEU A 63 -7.83 -1.58 -20.16
CA LEU A 63 -7.39 -1.38 -18.78
C LEU A 63 -7.15 -2.70 -18.02
N GLY A 64 -6.77 -3.76 -18.74
CA GLY A 64 -6.67 -5.11 -18.17
C GLY A 64 -8.06 -5.70 -17.87
N ASP A 65 -8.10 -6.68 -16.96
CA ASP A 65 -9.36 -7.29 -16.51
C ASP A 65 -10.06 -6.42 -15.45
N ILE A 66 -10.56 -5.27 -15.89
CA ILE A 66 -11.22 -4.30 -15.01
C ILE A 66 -12.49 -4.86 -14.35
N ALA A 67 -13.10 -5.91 -14.92
CA ALA A 67 -14.25 -6.56 -14.30
C ALA A 67 -13.91 -7.15 -12.93
N LYS A 68 -12.76 -7.84 -12.83
CA LYS A 68 -12.26 -8.37 -11.57
C LYS A 68 -11.95 -7.28 -10.56
N ILE A 69 -11.44 -6.13 -11.02
CA ILE A 69 -11.23 -4.99 -10.13
C ILE A 69 -12.57 -4.46 -9.62
N TRP A 70 -13.58 -4.33 -10.47
CA TRP A 70 -14.91 -3.87 -10.08
C TRP A 70 -15.69 -4.82 -9.16
N GLU A 71 -15.24 -6.05 -8.96
CA GLU A 71 -15.77 -6.94 -7.92
C GLU A 71 -15.36 -6.47 -6.52
N ASP A 72 -14.18 -5.85 -6.40
CA ASP A 72 -13.56 -5.45 -5.14
C ASP A 72 -13.61 -3.93 -4.90
N TYR A 73 -13.32 -3.14 -5.94
CA TYR A 73 -13.14 -1.69 -5.87
C TYR A 73 -13.84 -0.97 -7.00
N THR A 74 -14.51 0.12 -6.66
CA THR A 74 -15.35 0.89 -7.57
C THR A 74 -15.02 2.38 -7.55
N GLY A 75 -14.01 2.77 -6.77
CA GLY A 75 -13.60 4.15 -6.51
C GLY A 75 -14.25 4.75 -5.26
N LYS A 76 -14.93 3.91 -4.46
CA LYS A 76 -15.79 4.36 -3.39
C LYS A 76 -14.97 5.02 -2.28
N GLY A 77 -15.48 6.15 -1.77
CA GLY A 77 -14.84 6.88 -0.67
C GLY A 77 -13.65 7.76 -1.08
N VAL A 78 -13.26 7.75 -2.36
CA VAL A 78 -12.22 8.61 -2.92
C VAL A 78 -12.83 9.90 -3.49
N LYS A 79 -12.24 11.05 -3.15
CA LYS A 79 -12.71 12.38 -3.58
C LYS A 79 -11.89 12.89 -4.76
N VAL A 80 -12.56 13.14 -5.88
CA VAL A 80 -11.96 13.57 -7.14
C VAL A 80 -12.32 15.01 -7.48
N GLY A 81 -11.32 15.83 -7.77
CA GLY A 81 -11.48 17.19 -8.31
C GLY A 81 -11.25 17.22 -9.82
N VAL A 82 -12.18 17.78 -10.59
CA VAL A 82 -12.04 18.00 -12.04
C VAL A 82 -11.83 19.48 -12.29
N TYR A 83 -10.57 19.88 -12.50
CA TYR A 83 -10.18 21.27 -12.76
C TYR A 83 -10.19 21.51 -14.27
N ASP A 84 -11.30 22.07 -14.78
CA ASP A 84 -11.57 22.11 -16.22
C ASP A 84 -12.57 23.24 -16.56
N SER A 85 -13.36 23.09 -17.62
CA SER A 85 -14.40 24.02 -18.08
C SER A 85 -15.71 23.93 -17.30
N GLY A 86 -15.68 23.30 -16.13
CA GLY A 86 -16.84 23.01 -15.29
C GLY A 86 -17.52 21.67 -15.61
N VAL A 87 -18.22 21.16 -14.61
CA VAL A 87 -18.92 19.87 -14.65
C VAL A 87 -20.40 20.13 -14.45
N GLN A 88 -21.23 19.68 -15.39
CA GLN A 88 -22.68 19.78 -15.26
C GLN A 88 -23.18 18.80 -14.19
N TYR A 89 -23.22 19.26 -12.93
CA TYR A 89 -23.58 18.42 -11.78
C TYR A 89 -25.00 17.84 -11.84
N GLY A 90 -25.88 18.43 -12.65
CA GLY A 90 -27.24 17.91 -12.90
C GLY A 90 -27.33 16.81 -13.94
N HIS A 91 -26.22 16.39 -14.56
CA HIS A 91 -26.19 15.33 -15.56
C HIS A 91 -26.66 14.00 -14.96
N TYR A 92 -27.52 13.25 -15.65
CA TYR A 92 -28.15 12.03 -15.11
C TYR A 92 -27.14 10.97 -14.67
N ASP A 93 -25.99 10.95 -15.33
CA ASP A 93 -24.91 10.00 -15.10
C ASP A 93 -23.86 10.48 -14.07
N LEU A 94 -23.92 11.74 -13.66
CA LEU A 94 -22.94 12.33 -12.71
C LEU A 94 -23.59 12.75 -11.38
N ALA A 95 -24.89 13.02 -11.37
CA ALA A 95 -25.56 13.66 -10.24
C ALA A 95 -25.53 12.85 -8.94
N SER A 96 -25.45 11.51 -9.00
CA SER A 96 -25.33 10.67 -7.80
C SER A 96 -23.95 10.74 -7.16
N ASN A 97 -22.94 11.05 -7.97
CA ASN A 97 -21.53 11.04 -7.59
C ASN A 97 -21.00 12.45 -7.30
N TYR A 98 -21.74 13.49 -7.70
CA TYR A 98 -21.35 14.87 -7.49
C TYR A 98 -21.57 15.34 -6.04
N ASP A 99 -20.52 15.85 -5.39
CA ASP A 99 -20.57 16.37 -4.02
C ASP A 99 -20.23 17.87 -3.91
N ALA A 100 -21.27 18.71 -3.87
CA ALA A 100 -21.13 20.16 -3.72
C ALA A 100 -20.43 20.60 -2.41
N SER A 101 -20.25 19.73 -1.41
CA SER A 101 -19.49 20.06 -0.21
C SER A 101 -17.98 20.27 -0.48
N LEU A 102 -17.48 19.74 -1.59
CA LEU A 102 -16.08 19.84 -2.02
C LEU A 102 -15.78 21.09 -2.86
N HIS A 103 -16.76 21.98 -3.06
CA HIS A 103 -16.57 23.22 -3.80
C HIS A 103 -15.42 24.07 -3.26
N VAL A 104 -14.63 24.63 -4.18
CA VAL A 104 -13.53 25.55 -3.86
C VAL A 104 -14.12 26.84 -3.28
N THR A 105 -13.51 27.34 -2.21
CA THR A 105 -13.95 28.57 -1.53
C THR A 105 -12.76 29.50 -1.34
N ILE A 106 -12.77 30.63 -2.03
CA ILE A 106 -11.67 31.61 -2.02
C ILE A 106 -12.22 32.91 -1.43
N ASP A 107 -11.56 33.45 -0.40
CA ASP A 107 -11.97 34.67 0.30
C ASP A 107 -13.45 34.67 0.75
N GLY A 108 -13.96 33.51 1.16
CA GLY A 108 -15.35 33.33 1.59
C GLY A 108 -16.38 33.25 0.46
N LYS A 109 -15.96 33.28 -0.82
CA LYS A 109 -16.80 33.00 -1.98
C LYS A 109 -16.63 31.55 -2.41
N THR A 110 -17.73 30.81 -2.45
CA THR A 110 -17.78 29.44 -2.99
C THR A 110 -18.02 29.44 -4.49
N TYR A 111 -17.25 28.63 -5.22
CA TYR A 111 -17.36 28.44 -6.66
C TYR A 111 -18.03 27.10 -6.92
N ASP A 112 -19.17 27.13 -7.61
CA ASP A 112 -20.09 26.00 -7.78
C ASP A 112 -19.61 24.94 -8.77
N GLY A 113 -18.52 25.20 -9.49
CA GLY A 113 -17.90 24.22 -10.38
C GLY A 113 -18.73 23.86 -11.62
N ASP A 114 -19.88 24.51 -11.81
CA ASP A 114 -20.79 24.25 -12.92
C ASP A 114 -20.20 24.75 -14.24
N TYR A 115 -20.66 24.17 -15.35
CA TYR A 115 -20.30 24.68 -16.66
C TYR A 115 -20.97 26.04 -16.93
N SER A 116 -20.33 26.85 -17.77
CA SER A 116 -20.97 28.02 -18.37
C SER A 116 -21.01 27.84 -19.88
N PRO A 117 -21.97 28.46 -20.61
CA PRO A 117 -22.00 28.40 -22.07
C PRO A 117 -20.72 28.89 -22.75
N LEU A 118 -19.85 29.62 -22.04
CA LEU A 118 -18.58 30.13 -22.55
C LEU A 118 -17.39 29.22 -22.23
N SER A 119 -17.49 28.37 -21.20
CA SER A 119 -16.44 27.41 -20.86
C SER A 119 -16.56 26.12 -21.67
N GLY A 120 -17.78 25.67 -22.00
CA GLY A 120 -18.01 24.52 -22.89
C GLY A 120 -18.12 23.16 -22.18
N ALA A 121 -18.26 22.10 -22.97
CA ALA A 121 -18.64 20.75 -22.51
C ALA A 121 -17.50 19.88 -21.95
N HIS A 122 -16.25 20.30 -22.15
CA HIS A 122 -15.05 19.50 -21.93
C HIS A 122 -15.00 18.85 -20.53
N GLY A 123 -15.15 19.65 -19.47
CA GLY A 123 -15.09 19.15 -18.09
C GLY A 123 -16.18 18.13 -17.74
N THR A 124 -17.34 18.19 -18.41
CA THR A 124 -18.42 17.20 -18.20
C THR A 124 -18.05 15.85 -18.81
N SER A 125 -17.40 15.80 -19.96
CA SER A 125 -16.88 14.55 -20.54
C SER A 125 -15.71 13.98 -19.74
N VAL A 126 -14.80 14.84 -19.26
CA VAL A 126 -13.70 14.46 -18.35
C VAL A 126 -14.27 13.78 -17.10
N ALA A 127 -15.28 14.37 -16.46
CA ALA A 127 -15.91 13.80 -15.27
C ALA A 127 -16.57 12.44 -15.54
N GLY A 128 -17.21 12.25 -16.70
CA GLY A 128 -17.84 10.98 -17.07
C GLY A 128 -16.86 9.83 -17.23
N LEU A 129 -15.70 10.08 -17.85
CA LEU A 129 -14.65 9.05 -17.97
C LEU A 129 -14.12 8.58 -16.61
N ILE A 130 -14.09 9.47 -15.62
CA ILE A 130 -13.67 9.11 -14.26
C ILE A 130 -14.81 8.38 -13.53
N ALA A 131 -15.99 8.99 -13.43
CA ALA A 131 -17.00 8.62 -12.44
C ALA A 131 -18.46 8.78 -12.93
N ALA A 132 -18.74 8.54 -14.21
CA ALA A 132 -20.11 8.23 -14.63
C ALA A 132 -20.65 7.01 -13.86
N ALA A 133 -21.87 7.11 -13.34
CA ALA A 133 -22.41 6.15 -12.40
C ALA A 133 -22.97 4.91 -13.11
N ARG A 134 -22.64 3.72 -12.61
CA ARG A 134 -23.19 2.45 -13.12
C ARG A 134 -24.65 2.25 -12.68
N ASN A 135 -25.58 2.95 -13.31
CA ASN A 135 -26.97 3.12 -12.85
C ASN A 135 -28.02 2.65 -13.88
N GLY A 136 -27.59 2.09 -15.00
CA GLY A 136 -28.44 1.68 -16.13
C GLY A 136 -28.77 2.80 -17.10
N VAL A 137 -28.00 3.89 -17.12
CA VAL A 137 -28.19 5.06 -17.98
C VAL A 137 -26.83 5.46 -18.56
N GLY A 138 -26.77 5.72 -19.86
CA GLY A 138 -25.58 6.35 -20.43
C GLY A 138 -24.34 5.47 -20.39
N THR A 139 -23.27 6.03 -19.83
CA THR A 139 -21.91 5.50 -19.79
C THR A 139 -21.57 4.95 -18.41
N VAL A 140 -20.36 4.42 -18.25
CA VAL A 140 -19.81 4.02 -16.94
C VAL A 140 -18.40 4.58 -16.81
N GLY A 141 -18.11 5.24 -15.70
CA GLY A 141 -16.77 5.74 -15.38
C GLY A 141 -15.85 4.60 -14.96
N VAL A 142 -14.54 4.78 -15.11
CA VAL A 142 -13.55 3.80 -14.63
C VAL A 142 -13.71 3.55 -13.12
N ALA A 143 -14.00 4.60 -12.36
CA ALA A 143 -14.24 4.60 -10.92
C ALA A 143 -15.67 5.09 -10.63
N TYR A 144 -16.67 4.30 -11.03
CA TYR A 144 -18.08 4.69 -11.10
C TYR A 144 -18.78 4.99 -9.76
N ASP A 145 -18.16 4.70 -8.62
CA ASP A 145 -18.66 5.08 -7.27
C ASP A 145 -17.82 6.17 -6.59
N ALA A 146 -16.86 6.76 -7.31
CA ALA A 146 -16.05 7.85 -6.78
C ALA A 146 -16.88 9.11 -6.58
N THR A 147 -16.52 9.87 -5.53
CA THR A 147 -17.13 11.18 -5.29
C THR A 147 -16.41 12.23 -6.15
N LEU A 148 -17.14 13.02 -6.94
CA LEU A 148 -16.57 14.00 -7.86
C LEU A 148 -17.05 15.43 -7.58
N THR A 149 -16.23 16.41 -7.95
CA THR A 149 -16.62 17.82 -8.02
C THR A 149 -15.91 18.50 -9.18
N GLY A 150 -16.57 19.49 -9.78
CA GLY A 150 -15.96 20.36 -10.79
C GLY A 150 -15.34 21.61 -10.19
N VAL A 151 -14.26 22.10 -10.79
CA VAL A 151 -13.72 23.43 -10.59
C VAL A 151 -13.57 24.07 -11.96
N ASN A 152 -14.40 25.08 -12.24
CA ASN A 152 -14.42 25.74 -13.54
C ASN A 152 -13.37 26.86 -13.59
N ILE A 153 -12.18 26.54 -14.11
CA ILE A 153 -11.02 27.44 -14.22
C ILE A 153 -10.98 28.20 -15.56
N PHE A 154 -11.91 27.89 -16.48
CA PHE A 154 -12.07 28.54 -17.77
C PHE A 154 -13.32 29.42 -17.83
N ASP A 155 -13.97 29.69 -16.69
CA ASP A 155 -15.17 30.50 -16.67
C ASP A 155 -14.89 31.94 -16.21
N PRO A 156 -15.00 32.92 -17.12
CA PRO A 156 -14.97 34.32 -16.73
C PRO A 156 -16.12 34.73 -15.78
N TYR A 157 -17.14 33.88 -15.56
CA TYR A 157 -18.38 34.20 -14.84
C TYR A 157 -18.79 33.25 -13.70
N SER A 158 -17.95 32.32 -13.26
CA SER A 158 -18.32 31.32 -12.23
C SER A 158 -18.65 31.94 -10.86
N GLY A 159 -19.59 31.33 -10.13
CA GLY A 159 -20.10 31.83 -8.84
C GLY A 159 -21.29 32.79 -8.94
N GLY A 160 -22.19 32.56 -9.90
CA GLY A 160 -23.42 33.33 -10.10
C GLY A 160 -23.35 34.22 -11.34
N LYS A 161 -24.40 34.15 -12.16
CA LYS A 161 -24.47 34.43 -13.61
C LYS A 161 -23.77 35.68 -14.20
N LEU A 162 -23.24 36.63 -13.44
CA LEU A 162 -22.48 37.79 -13.97
C LEU A 162 -21.50 38.35 -12.91
N ASN A 163 -20.21 37.93 -12.98
CA ASN A 163 -18.97 38.61 -12.52
C ASN A 163 -18.39 38.32 -11.09
N PRO A 164 -17.06 38.05 -10.93
CA PRO A 164 -16.15 37.29 -11.80
C PRO A 164 -15.90 35.85 -11.29
N GLY A 165 -15.70 34.93 -12.25
CA GLY A 165 -15.33 33.53 -12.00
C GLY A 165 -13.83 33.28 -11.81
N ILE A 166 -13.46 32.00 -11.70
CA ILE A 166 -12.05 31.56 -11.81
C ILE A 166 -11.74 31.43 -13.30
N TYR A 167 -10.88 32.32 -13.78
CA TYR A 167 -10.43 32.32 -15.16
C TYR A 167 -8.91 32.39 -15.19
N ILE A 168 -8.27 31.50 -15.95
CA ILE A 168 -6.84 31.61 -16.24
C ILE A 168 -6.62 32.86 -17.09
N ASN A 169 -6.20 33.96 -16.44
CA ASN A 169 -5.98 35.25 -17.07
C ASN A 169 -4.50 35.64 -17.01
N ALA A 170 -3.92 36.02 -18.14
CA ALA A 170 -2.52 36.49 -18.22
C ALA A 170 -2.26 37.82 -17.49
N ALA A 171 -3.29 38.58 -17.11
CA ALA A 171 -3.14 39.86 -16.40
C ALA A 171 -3.27 39.75 -14.87
N ASP A 172 -3.99 38.74 -14.36
CA ASP A 172 -4.19 38.46 -12.93
C ASP A 172 -4.66 37.01 -12.77
N ASP A 173 -3.75 36.13 -12.35
CA ASP A 173 -3.97 34.71 -12.15
C ASP A 173 -4.16 34.34 -10.66
N SER A 174 -4.27 35.32 -9.76
CA SER A 174 -4.31 35.10 -8.31
C SER A 174 -5.42 34.14 -7.86
N LEU A 175 -6.63 34.28 -8.42
CA LEU A 175 -7.76 33.38 -8.16
C LEU A 175 -7.50 31.97 -8.67
N PHE A 176 -6.82 31.83 -9.81
CA PHE A 176 -6.46 30.53 -10.36
C PHE A 176 -5.39 29.85 -9.50
N ILE A 177 -4.33 30.57 -9.10
CA ILE A 177 -3.29 30.04 -8.22
C ILE A 177 -3.87 29.62 -6.86
N GLU A 178 -4.82 30.38 -6.31
CA GLU A 178 -5.50 30.02 -5.06
C GLU A 178 -6.44 28.82 -5.25
N ALA A 179 -7.14 28.71 -6.38
CA ALA A 179 -7.90 27.50 -6.71
C ALA A 179 -6.98 26.26 -6.81
N MET A 180 -5.81 26.41 -7.44
CA MET A 180 -4.79 25.37 -7.54
C MET A 180 -4.24 24.97 -6.17
N ARG A 181 -4.08 25.91 -5.22
CA ARG A 181 -3.70 25.55 -3.84
C ARG A 181 -4.73 24.68 -3.12
N GLN A 182 -6.00 24.80 -3.50
CA GLN A 182 -7.09 24.02 -2.92
C GLN A 182 -7.26 22.63 -3.56
N THR A 183 -6.38 22.22 -4.48
CA THR A 183 -6.33 20.82 -4.94
C THR A 183 -6.09 19.86 -3.78
N ASN A 184 -5.42 20.33 -2.70
CA ASN A 184 -5.18 19.58 -1.47
C ASN A 184 -6.45 19.07 -0.74
N LYS A 185 -7.64 19.55 -1.12
CA LYS A 185 -8.94 19.07 -0.60
C LYS A 185 -9.33 17.70 -1.14
N PHE A 186 -8.79 17.33 -2.29
CA PHE A 186 -9.14 16.12 -3.02
C PHE A 186 -8.08 15.05 -2.80
N ASP A 187 -8.49 13.79 -2.99
CA ASP A 187 -7.56 12.68 -3.01
C ASP A 187 -6.84 12.60 -4.37
N VAL A 188 -7.61 12.78 -5.44
CA VAL A 188 -7.16 12.78 -6.84
C VAL A 188 -7.64 14.05 -7.53
N VAL A 189 -6.79 14.69 -8.33
CA VAL A 189 -7.19 15.81 -9.18
C VAL A 189 -6.79 15.57 -10.63
N ASN A 190 -7.74 15.79 -11.54
CA ASN A 190 -7.51 15.74 -12.97
C ASN A 190 -7.39 17.16 -13.56
N HIS A 191 -6.34 17.35 -14.36
CA HIS A 191 -6.04 18.58 -15.10
C HIS A 191 -5.95 18.27 -16.59
N SER A 192 -7.08 18.25 -17.28
CA SER A 192 -7.15 17.98 -18.72
C SER A 192 -6.92 19.25 -19.57
N TRP A 193 -5.89 20.01 -19.21
CA TRP A 193 -5.49 21.27 -19.84
C TRP A 193 -3.96 21.46 -19.75
N GLY A 194 -3.41 22.40 -20.52
CA GLY A 194 -1.98 22.70 -20.53
C GLY A 194 -1.65 23.82 -21.53
N SER A 195 -0.36 24.19 -21.64
CA SER A 195 0.08 25.19 -22.62
C SER A 195 0.02 24.65 -24.05
N THR A 196 -0.42 25.50 -25.00
CA THR A 196 -0.38 25.22 -26.43
C THR A 196 0.94 25.58 -27.10
N ALA A 197 1.91 26.12 -26.37
CA ALA A 197 3.21 26.55 -26.90
C ALA A 197 4.35 26.02 -26.03
N SER A 198 5.42 25.52 -26.66
CA SER A 198 6.64 25.12 -25.96
C SER A 198 7.51 26.35 -25.74
N LEU A 199 7.57 26.90 -24.53
CA LEU A 199 8.21 28.20 -24.26
C LEU A 199 9.45 28.03 -23.39
N TYR A 200 10.61 28.03 -24.04
CA TYR A 200 11.91 27.82 -23.39
C TYR A 200 12.56 29.16 -23.05
N GLY A 201 12.25 29.70 -21.86
CA GLY A 201 12.86 30.94 -21.36
C GLY A 201 12.62 31.16 -19.88
N SER A 202 13.37 32.07 -19.25
CA SER A 202 13.32 32.29 -17.80
C SER A 202 11.92 32.62 -17.28
N THR A 203 11.12 33.36 -18.04
CA THR A 203 9.75 33.76 -17.66
C THR A 203 8.77 32.60 -17.60
N PHE A 204 9.10 31.46 -18.22
CA PHE A 204 8.27 30.26 -18.30
C PHE A 204 8.88 29.09 -17.53
N SER A 205 9.94 29.34 -16.75
CA SER A 205 10.67 28.31 -16.01
C SER A 205 10.24 28.24 -14.55
N ARG A 206 9.83 27.05 -14.09
CA ARG A 206 9.56 26.75 -12.68
C ARG A 206 10.80 26.90 -11.78
N GLY A 207 12.01 26.87 -12.36
CA GLY A 207 13.25 27.09 -11.61
C GLY A 207 13.55 28.57 -11.32
N VAL A 208 12.74 29.50 -11.85
CA VAL A 208 12.93 30.95 -11.69
C VAL A 208 11.82 31.51 -10.80
N GLU A 209 12.19 31.93 -9.59
CA GLU A 209 11.28 32.48 -8.59
C GLU A 209 10.50 33.71 -9.13
N GLY A 210 9.22 33.78 -8.78
CA GLY A 210 8.33 34.89 -9.15
C GLY A 210 7.69 34.76 -10.55
N THR A 211 7.94 33.68 -11.28
CA THR A 211 7.23 33.37 -12.53
C THR A 211 5.91 32.64 -12.27
N GLY A 212 4.96 32.72 -13.22
CA GLY A 212 3.70 31.96 -13.13
C GLY A 212 3.94 30.44 -13.07
N ALA A 213 4.92 29.93 -13.83
CA ALA A 213 5.32 28.52 -13.78
C ALA A 213 5.81 28.09 -12.39
N TYR A 214 6.60 28.95 -11.73
CA TYR A 214 7.03 28.73 -10.35
C TYR A 214 5.83 28.73 -9.39
N GLN A 215 4.88 29.67 -9.53
CA GLN A 215 3.70 29.74 -8.66
C GLN A 215 2.79 28.51 -8.80
N ILE A 216 2.59 27.98 -10.00
CA ILE A 216 1.85 26.74 -10.24
C ILE A 216 2.57 25.57 -9.56
N ALA A 217 3.88 25.41 -9.79
CA ALA A 217 4.66 24.34 -9.17
C ALA A 217 4.60 24.39 -7.63
N GLN A 218 4.60 25.58 -7.04
CA GLN A 218 4.43 25.77 -5.59
C GLN A 218 3.04 25.37 -5.09
N ALA A 219 1.98 25.63 -5.85
CA ALA A 219 0.62 25.20 -5.49
C ALA A 219 0.48 23.67 -5.53
N VAL A 220 1.05 23.04 -6.56
CA VAL A 220 1.06 21.58 -6.73
C VAL A 220 1.89 20.91 -5.63
N THR A 221 3.07 21.46 -5.32
CA THR A 221 3.92 21.00 -4.20
C THR A 221 3.17 21.08 -2.87
N TYR A 222 2.47 22.19 -2.62
CA TYR A 222 1.66 22.35 -1.41
C TYR A 222 0.58 21.26 -1.26
N ALA A 223 -0.06 20.86 -2.35
CA ALA A 223 -1.05 19.78 -2.33
C ALA A 223 -0.42 18.40 -2.14
N ALA A 224 0.77 18.17 -2.69
CA ALA A 224 1.55 16.94 -2.44
C ALA A 224 2.06 16.85 -0.98
N GLU A 225 2.31 17.98 -0.32
CA GLU A 225 2.75 18.01 1.09
C GLU A 225 1.58 17.94 2.09
N THR A 226 0.43 18.55 1.77
CA THR A 226 -0.64 18.76 2.76
C THR A 226 -1.92 17.98 2.48
N GLY A 227 -2.12 17.51 1.25
CA GLY A 227 -3.29 16.73 0.88
C GLY A 227 -3.30 15.39 1.61
N ARG A 228 -4.50 14.85 1.85
CA ARG A 228 -4.70 13.48 2.39
C ARG A 228 -3.89 13.21 3.68
N ASP A 229 -3.96 14.14 4.63
CA ASP A 229 -3.25 14.07 5.91
C ASP A 229 -1.71 13.87 5.79
N GLY A 230 -1.12 14.40 4.72
CA GLY A 230 0.32 14.32 4.43
C GLY A 230 0.72 13.20 3.49
N LEU A 231 -0.21 12.33 3.07
CA LEU A 231 0.04 11.36 1.99
C LEU A 231 0.20 12.05 0.62
N GLY A 232 -0.37 13.25 0.48
CA GLY A 232 -0.31 14.09 -0.71
C GLY A 232 -1.42 13.82 -1.71
N THR A 233 -2.03 14.87 -2.22
CA THR A 233 -3.01 14.78 -3.31
C THR A 233 -2.31 14.33 -4.59
N ILE A 234 -2.90 13.37 -5.29
CA ILE A 234 -2.36 12.88 -6.57
C ILE A 234 -2.90 13.74 -7.71
N GLN A 235 -1.98 14.35 -8.48
CA GLN A 235 -2.32 15.29 -9.54
C GLN A 235 -1.92 14.72 -10.90
N LEU A 236 -2.92 14.56 -11.78
CA LEU A 236 -2.72 14.07 -13.15
C LEU A 236 -2.93 15.21 -14.14
N ASN A 237 -2.07 15.31 -15.15
CA ASN A 237 -2.21 16.27 -16.24
C ASN A 237 -2.18 15.60 -17.62
N ALA A 238 -2.93 16.18 -18.55
CA ALA A 238 -2.84 15.84 -19.97
C ALA A 238 -1.52 16.34 -20.55
N ALA A 239 -0.79 15.50 -21.29
CA ALA A 239 0.50 15.87 -21.85
C ALA A 239 0.44 16.96 -22.95
N GLY A 240 -0.71 17.11 -23.61
CA GLY A 240 -0.93 18.07 -24.70
C GLY A 240 -1.29 17.40 -26.03
N ASN A 241 -1.79 18.20 -26.98
CA ASN A 241 -2.38 17.73 -28.24
C ASN A 241 -1.71 18.33 -29.48
N ASN A 242 -0.42 18.66 -29.39
CA ASN A 242 0.30 19.41 -30.43
C ASN A 242 1.34 18.60 -31.21
N SER A 243 1.50 17.30 -30.93
CA SER A 243 2.52 16.44 -31.58
C SER A 243 3.96 16.93 -31.39
N ILE A 244 4.22 17.72 -30.34
CA ILE A 244 5.54 18.27 -30.01
C ILE A 244 6.00 17.76 -28.65
N ASP A 245 7.25 18.06 -28.31
CA ASP A 245 7.79 17.80 -26.99
C ASP A 245 7.14 18.72 -25.93
N ALA A 246 6.59 18.11 -24.89
CA ALA A 246 5.86 18.76 -23.79
C ALA A 246 6.78 19.48 -22.79
N GLN A 247 8.11 19.36 -22.92
CA GLN A 247 9.07 19.98 -22.00
C GLN A 247 9.03 21.51 -21.98
N GLY A 248 8.44 22.14 -22.99
CA GLY A 248 8.34 23.59 -23.08
C GLY A 248 7.35 24.23 -22.09
N ASP A 249 6.55 23.44 -21.39
CA ASP A 249 5.78 23.91 -20.23
C ASP A 249 6.41 23.36 -18.95
N SER A 250 7.36 24.11 -18.40
CA SER A 250 8.07 23.65 -17.21
C SER A 250 7.18 23.54 -15.96
N SER A 251 5.99 24.14 -15.94
CA SER A 251 5.09 23.99 -14.79
C SER A 251 4.45 22.61 -14.73
N HIS A 252 4.29 21.95 -15.89
CA HIS A 252 3.65 20.64 -16.06
C HIS A 252 4.64 19.47 -16.17
N THR A 253 5.94 19.74 -16.06
CA THR A 253 7.01 18.72 -15.99
C THR A 253 7.67 18.62 -14.62
N ASP A 254 7.07 19.27 -13.61
CA ASP A 254 7.43 19.07 -12.21
C ASP A 254 7.09 17.63 -11.75
N ARG A 255 7.87 17.10 -10.80
CA ARG A 255 7.78 15.70 -10.34
C ARG A 255 6.45 15.32 -9.67
N HIS A 256 5.69 16.30 -9.19
CA HIS A 256 4.40 16.05 -8.52
C HIS A 256 3.26 15.80 -9.53
N TRP A 257 3.54 15.94 -10.83
CA TRP A 257 2.61 15.64 -11.89
C TRP A 257 2.75 14.20 -12.38
N ILE A 258 1.61 13.52 -12.52
CA ILE A 258 1.50 12.32 -13.35
C ILE A 258 1.07 12.78 -14.74
N SER A 259 2.05 12.93 -15.63
CA SER A 259 1.80 13.34 -17.02
C SER A 259 1.39 12.16 -17.89
N VAL A 260 0.25 12.32 -18.57
CA VAL A 260 -0.44 11.24 -19.30
C VAL A 260 -0.47 11.53 -20.80
N GLY A 261 0.19 10.67 -21.58
CA GLY A 261 0.12 10.64 -23.04
C GLY A 261 -1.09 9.84 -23.56
N ALA A 262 -1.33 9.87 -24.87
CA ALA A 262 -2.48 9.23 -25.51
C ALA A 262 -2.07 8.20 -26.56
N TYR A 263 -2.75 7.05 -26.58
CA TYR A 263 -2.63 6.06 -27.65
C TYR A 263 -3.99 5.62 -28.18
N ARG A 264 -4.02 5.19 -29.45
CA ARG A 264 -5.28 4.94 -30.17
C ARG A 264 -5.80 3.51 -30.06
N GLU A 265 -7.11 3.38 -30.23
CA GLU A 265 -7.87 2.12 -30.17
C GLU A 265 -7.28 0.97 -31.02
N VAL A 266 -7.03 1.27 -32.30
CA VAL A 266 -6.95 0.26 -33.36
C VAL A 266 -5.68 -0.59 -33.34
N ASP A 267 -4.55 -0.02 -32.92
CA ASP A 267 -3.26 -0.71 -32.93
C ASP A 267 -2.30 -0.30 -31.82
N GLY A 268 -2.77 0.51 -30.86
CA GLY A 268 -1.97 0.92 -29.71
C GLY A 268 -0.90 1.96 -30.00
N LEU A 269 -0.76 2.45 -31.26
CA LEU A 269 0.18 3.52 -31.56
C LEU A 269 -0.22 4.80 -30.81
N ALA A 270 0.79 5.58 -30.41
CA ALA A 270 0.61 6.93 -29.88
C ALA A 270 -0.26 7.73 -30.85
N SER A 271 -1.30 8.38 -30.31
CA SER A 271 -2.21 9.19 -31.12
C SER A 271 -1.43 10.31 -31.79
N ASN A 272 -1.75 10.62 -33.06
CA ASN A 272 -0.95 11.56 -33.86
C ASN A 272 -0.78 12.93 -33.19
N TYR A 273 -1.78 13.39 -32.44
CA TYR A 273 -1.74 14.67 -31.72
C TYR A 273 -0.98 14.60 -30.39
N SER A 274 -0.71 13.43 -29.81
CA SER A 274 -0.20 13.31 -28.44
C SER A 274 1.15 14.01 -28.34
N SER A 275 1.24 15.00 -27.46
CA SER A 275 2.54 15.55 -27.08
C SER A 275 3.37 14.45 -26.42
N ARG A 276 4.66 14.44 -26.73
CA ARG A 276 5.66 13.48 -26.23
C ARG A 276 6.61 14.15 -25.26
N GLY A 277 7.51 13.39 -24.65
CA GLY A 277 8.65 13.94 -23.92
C GLY A 277 9.04 13.09 -22.72
N ALA A 278 10.24 13.35 -22.21
CA ALA A 278 10.81 12.59 -21.09
C ALA A 278 10.13 12.81 -19.73
N SER A 279 9.12 13.69 -19.66
CA SER A 279 8.29 13.94 -18.47
C SER A 279 7.06 13.05 -18.41
N LEU A 280 6.72 12.34 -19.48
CA LEU A 280 5.58 11.40 -19.46
C LEU A 280 5.84 10.29 -18.45
N LEU A 281 4.88 10.02 -17.58
CA LEU A 281 4.94 8.88 -16.68
C LEU A 281 4.30 7.66 -17.34
N VAL A 282 3.09 7.81 -17.89
CA VAL A 282 2.33 6.73 -18.55
C VAL A 282 1.52 7.29 -19.70
N SER A 283 0.93 6.41 -20.51
CA SER A 283 -0.10 6.77 -21.50
C SER A 283 -1.39 5.99 -21.27
N ALA A 284 -2.51 6.54 -21.71
CA ALA A 284 -3.82 5.92 -21.60
C ALA A 284 -4.57 5.95 -22.95
N PRO A 285 -5.60 5.10 -23.11
CA PRO A 285 -6.36 5.05 -24.35
C PRO A 285 -7.03 6.38 -24.69
N SER A 286 -7.03 6.76 -25.95
CA SER A 286 -7.78 7.88 -26.50
C SER A 286 -8.06 7.67 -27.99
N ASN A 287 -8.67 8.65 -28.64
CA ASN A 287 -9.02 8.58 -30.05
C ASN A 287 -7.88 9.00 -30.98
N ASP A 288 -8.15 8.93 -32.28
CA ASP A 288 -7.41 9.68 -33.30
C ASP A 288 -8.39 10.19 -34.35
N LEU A 289 -7.90 10.92 -35.36
CA LEU A 289 -8.74 11.37 -36.46
C LEU A 289 -9.42 10.16 -37.13
N ALA A 290 -10.73 10.28 -37.40
CA ALA A 290 -11.50 9.22 -38.06
C ALA A 290 -10.87 8.76 -39.39
N VAL A 291 -10.19 9.68 -40.09
CA VAL A 291 -9.49 9.42 -41.36
C VAL A 291 -8.31 8.44 -41.24
N ILE A 292 -7.73 8.28 -40.05
CA ILE A 292 -6.66 7.31 -39.75
C ILE A 292 -7.16 6.13 -38.89
N GLY A 293 -8.48 5.98 -38.78
CA GLY A 293 -9.14 4.83 -38.17
C GLY A 293 -9.46 4.96 -36.69
N GLY A 294 -9.34 6.15 -36.08
CA GLY A 294 -9.77 6.36 -34.70
C GLY A 294 -11.29 6.51 -34.56
N THR A 295 -11.85 5.97 -33.48
CA THR A 295 -13.18 6.36 -32.99
C THR A 295 -13.01 7.22 -31.74
N GLY A 296 -13.87 8.22 -31.53
CA GLY A 296 -13.82 9.00 -30.29
C GLY A 296 -14.10 8.14 -29.06
N VAL A 297 -13.73 8.66 -27.90
CA VAL A 297 -14.01 8.01 -26.62
C VAL A 297 -15.45 8.34 -26.24
N VAL A 298 -16.25 7.30 -25.99
CA VAL A 298 -17.63 7.48 -25.53
C VAL A 298 -17.65 7.99 -24.09
N ALA A 299 -18.29 9.14 -23.87
CA ALA A 299 -18.35 9.85 -22.59
C ALA A 299 -19.67 10.64 -22.43
N THR A 300 -19.92 11.12 -21.22
CA THR A 300 -20.98 12.10 -20.94
C THR A 300 -20.76 13.40 -21.72
N ASP A 301 -21.85 14.07 -22.08
CA ASP A 301 -21.85 15.38 -22.73
C ASP A 301 -22.76 16.35 -21.95
N LEU A 302 -22.81 17.61 -22.34
CA LEU A 302 -23.80 18.52 -21.78
C LEU A 302 -25.21 18.10 -22.20
N LEU A 303 -26.14 18.09 -21.26
CA LEU A 303 -27.55 17.79 -21.53
C LEU A 303 -28.11 18.69 -22.64
N GLY A 304 -28.73 18.10 -23.66
CA GLY A 304 -29.36 18.83 -24.76
C GLY A 304 -28.40 19.24 -25.89
N LYS A 305 -28.49 20.48 -26.39
CA LYS A 305 -27.81 20.90 -27.65
C LYS A 305 -26.56 21.74 -27.44
N ASP A 306 -26.13 21.88 -26.19
CA ASP A 306 -25.04 22.76 -25.82
C ASP A 306 -23.69 22.01 -25.79
N GLY A 307 -23.73 20.68 -25.96
CA GLY A 307 -22.59 19.77 -25.99
C GLY A 307 -21.93 19.53 -27.35
N TYR A 308 -21.01 18.57 -27.40
CA TYR A 308 -20.35 18.11 -28.62
C TYR A 308 -21.32 17.46 -29.62
N ASN A 309 -22.30 16.71 -29.14
CA ASN A 309 -23.23 15.97 -29.99
C ASN A 309 -24.35 16.86 -30.54
N LEU A 310 -24.19 17.32 -31.78
CA LEU A 310 -25.13 18.26 -32.41
C LEU A 310 -26.08 17.63 -33.45
N ILE A 311 -25.85 16.38 -33.89
CA ILE A 311 -26.66 15.69 -34.93
C ILE A 311 -26.69 14.16 -34.70
N GLY A 312 -27.90 13.63 -34.46
CA GLY A 312 -28.23 12.23 -34.80
C GLY A 312 -27.74 11.17 -33.82
N ASP A 313 -28.32 11.13 -32.62
CA ASP A 313 -28.24 9.99 -31.72
C ASP A 313 -29.38 8.99 -31.99
N PRO A 314 -29.11 7.67 -32.21
CA PRO A 314 -30.14 6.63 -32.30
C PRO A 314 -30.95 6.41 -31.01
N GLY A 315 -30.48 6.88 -29.84
CA GLY A 315 -31.17 6.85 -28.54
C GLY A 315 -32.09 8.07 -28.26
N GLY A 316 -31.93 9.15 -29.03
CA GLY A 316 -32.78 10.35 -28.96
C GLY A 316 -32.45 11.35 -27.85
N ARG A 317 -31.30 11.26 -27.17
CA ARG A 317 -30.83 12.20 -26.13
C ARG A 317 -29.39 12.61 -26.43
N LEU A 318 -29.20 13.87 -26.79
CA LEU A 318 -27.91 14.49 -27.12
C LEU A 318 -27.02 14.71 -25.87
N ASP A 319 -27.09 13.78 -24.92
CA ASP A 319 -26.52 13.89 -23.57
C ASP A 319 -25.18 13.11 -23.45
N TYR A 320 -24.75 12.45 -24.52
CA TYR A 320 -23.49 11.67 -24.60
C TYR A 320 -22.80 11.95 -25.94
N THR A 321 -21.49 11.74 -25.98
CA THR A 321 -20.65 11.97 -27.15
C THR A 321 -19.75 10.76 -27.42
N ASP A 322 -19.53 10.47 -28.70
CA ASP A 322 -18.54 9.52 -29.22
C ASP A 322 -17.40 10.26 -29.95
N GLN A 323 -17.25 11.56 -29.70
CA GLN A 323 -16.26 12.44 -30.34
C GLN A 323 -15.18 12.94 -29.38
N PHE A 324 -15.30 12.63 -28.09
CA PHE A 324 -14.33 13.08 -27.09
C PHE A 324 -12.97 12.40 -27.29
N GLY A 325 -11.88 13.06 -26.90
CA GLY A 325 -10.55 12.64 -27.31
C GLY A 325 -9.42 13.49 -26.76
N GLY A 326 -8.24 13.37 -27.37
CA GLY A 326 -7.05 14.07 -26.90
C GLY A 326 -6.36 13.36 -25.74
N THR A 327 -5.23 13.89 -25.30
CA THR A 327 -4.66 13.59 -23.97
C THR A 327 -5.63 13.98 -22.84
N SER A 328 -6.60 14.84 -23.14
CA SER A 328 -7.75 15.17 -22.29
C SER A 328 -8.77 14.05 -22.09
N ALA A 329 -8.77 12.99 -22.91
CA ALA A 329 -9.49 11.76 -22.60
C ALA A 329 -8.60 10.72 -21.91
N ALA A 330 -7.30 10.71 -22.24
CA ALA A 330 -6.32 9.81 -21.62
C ALA A 330 -6.12 10.10 -20.12
N SER A 331 -5.92 11.38 -19.76
CA SER A 331 -5.70 11.82 -18.37
C SER A 331 -6.83 11.43 -17.40
N PRO A 332 -8.14 11.63 -17.71
CA PRO A 332 -9.21 11.20 -16.81
C PRO A 332 -9.35 9.68 -16.72
N ILE A 333 -9.07 8.94 -17.79
CA ILE A 333 -9.02 7.47 -17.70
C ILE A 333 -7.95 7.04 -16.68
N ALA A 334 -6.76 7.65 -16.74
CA ALA A 334 -5.71 7.40 -15.76
C ALA A 334 -6.11 7.84 -14.34
N ALA A 335 -6.81 8.95 -14.19
CA ALA A 335 -7.30 9.43 -12.90
C ALA A 335 -8.32 8.46 -12.29
N GLY A 336 -9.18 7.85 -13.12
CA GLY A 336 -10.07 6.77 -12.70
C GLY A 336 -9.32 5.55 -12.17
N VAL A 337 -8.25 5.11 -12.84
CA VAL A 337 -7.42 4.00 -12.34
C VAL A 337 -6.76 4.34 -11.01
N VAL A 338 -6.18 5.55 -10.87
CA VAL A 338 -5.63 6.02 -9.60
C VAL A 338 -6.69 6.05 -8.50
N THR A 339 -7.92 6.41 -8.85
CA THR A 339 -9.05 6.42 -7.90
C THR A 339 -9.36 5.00 -7.42
N LEU A 340 -9.32 3.99 -8.30
CA LEU A 340 -9.44 2.58 -7.90
C LEU A 340 -8.27 2.12 -7.02
N MET A 341 -7.04 2.59 -7.28
CA MET A 341 -5.87 2.26 -6.44
C MET A 341 -6.04 2.79 -5.01
N LEU A 342 -6.61 3.99 -4.84
CA LEU A 342 -6.85 4.57 -3.51
C LEU A 342 -8.06 3.95 -2.77
N ASP A 343 -9.03 3.43 -3.50
CA ASP A 343 -10.10 2.61 -2.92
C ASP A 343 -9.51 1.30 -2.38
N ALA A 344 -8.62 0.66 -3.14
CA ALA A 344 -7.88 -0.51 -2.70
C ALA A 344 -6.93 -0.25 -1.53
N ASN A 345 -6.26 0.90 -1.53
CA ASN A 345 -5.32 1.26 -0.48
C ASN A 345 -5.28 2.78 -0.26
N ALA A 346 -6.06 3.24 0.71
CA ALA A 346 -6.08 4.64 1.11
C ALA A 346 -4.76 5.10 1.75
N GLY A 347 -3.88 4.19 2.16
CA GLY A 347 -2.59 4.49 2.78
C GLY A 347 -1.47 4.87 1.81
N LEU A 348 -1.69 4.79 0.50
CA LEU A 348 -0.67 5.13 -0.51
C LEU A 348 -0.34 6.63 -0.49
N GLY A 349 0.95 6.96 -0.48
CA GLY A 349 1.42 8.31 -0.76
C GLY A 349 1.45 8.62 -2.26
N TRP A 350 1.55 9.90 -2.62
CA TRP A 350 1.54 10.32 -4.03
C TRP A 350 2.71 9.72 -4.84
N ARG A 351 3.86 9.46 -4.20
CA ARG A 351 5.02 8.81 -4.84
C ARG A 351 4.82 7.31 -4.98
N ASP A 352 4.10 6.66 -4.06
CA ASP A 352 3.73 5.24 -4.20
C ASP A 352 2.88 5.05 -5.46
N VAL A 353 1.89 5.91 -5.68
CA VAL A 353 1.05 5.86 -6.89
C VAL A 353 1.89 5.99 -8.15
N SER A 354 2.81 6.97 -8.21
CA SER A 354 3.72 7.12 -9.35
C SER A 354 4.63 5.90 -9.56
N ASN A 355 5.12 5.29 -8.47
CA ASN A 355 5.92 4.07 -8.53
C ASN A 355 5.10 2.89 -9.06
N ILE A 356 3.90 2.66 -8.53
CA ILE A 356 3.02 1.58 -8.97
C ILE A 356 2.67 1.73 -10.45
N LEU A 357 2.26 2.92 -10.89
CA LEU A 357 1.92 3.17 -12.30
C LEU A 357 3.10 2.88 -13.24
N ALA A 358 4.32 3.25 -12.86
CA ALA A 358 5.51 2.93 -13.64
C ALA A 358 5.79 1.43 -13.69
N ASN A 359 5.61 0.72 -12.56
CA ASN A 359 5.86 -0.72 -12.45
C ASN A 359 4.81 -1.58 -13.16
N SER A 360 3.55 -1.14 -13.14
CA SER A 360 2.41 -1.87 -13.67
C SER A 360 2.08 -1.56 -15.12
N ALA A 361 2.75 -0.56 -15.72
CA ALA A 361 2.54 -0.18 -17.11
C ALA A 361 2.88 -1.32 -18.07
N LYS A 362 2.10 -1.42 -19.15
CA LYS A 362 2.25 -2.45 -20.19
C LYS A 362 2.67 -1.84 -21.51
N LEU A 363 3.40 -2.58 -22.32
CA LEU A 363 3.69 -2.25 -23.71
C LEU A 363 2.40 -2.24 -24.57
N PRO A 364 1.90 -1.07 -25.05
CA PRO A 364 0.73 -1.05 -25.94
C PRO A 364 1.04 -1.54 -27.35
N ILE A 365 2.33 -1.64 -27.68
CA ILE A 365 2.90 -2.04 -28.97
C ILE A 365 4.14 -2.92 -28.74
N ALA A 366 4.62 -3.61 -29.76
CA ALA A 366 5.86 -4.38 -29.66
C ALA A 366 7.05 -3.48 -29.26
N PHE A 367 7.90 -3.97 -28.36
CA PHE A 367 9.05 -3.24 -27.79
C PHE A 367 9.98 -2.62 -28.86
N ASP A 368 10.26 -3.37 -29.94
CA ASP A 368 11.18 -2.97 -31.01
C ASP A 368 10.48 -2.30 -32.22
N LEU A 369 9.20 -1.96 -32.09
CA LEU A 369 8.43 -1.36 -33.17
C LEU A 369 9.03 0.01 -33.55
N GLN A 370 9.40 0.16 -34.82
CA GLN A 370 9.94 1.39 -35.37
C GLN A 370 8.85 2.43 -35.65
N ALA A 371 9.28 3.68 -35.87
CA ALA A 371 8.43 4.76 -36.33
C ALA A 371 7.60 4.40 -37.56
N ARG A 372 6.34 4.81 -37.53
CA ARG A 372 5.35 4.52 -38.56
C ARG A 372 4.92 5.83 -39.24
N ASN A 373 4.87 5.78 -40.57
CA ASN A 373 4.21 6.79 -41.38
C ASN A 373 2.90 6.18 -41.91
N LEU A 374 1.76 6.71 -41.48
CA LEU A 374 0.44 6.30 -41.95
C LEU A 374 -0.08 7.31 -42.97
N ALA A 375 -0.15 6.88 -44.23
CA ALA A 375 -0.78 7.68 -45.27
C ALA A 375 -2.31 7.66 -45.09
N TYR A 376 -2.95 8.81 -45.23
CA TYR A 376 -4.39 8.95 -45.16
C TYR A 376 -4.92 9.88 -46.25
N THR A 377 -6.21 9.72 -46.57
CA THR A 377 -6.92 10.60 -47.50
C THR A 377 -8.25 10.97 -46.88
N ASP A 378 -8.46 12.27 -46.66
CA ASP A 378 -9.74 12.81 -46.20
C ASP A 378 -10.82 12.54 -47.27
N PRO A 379 -11.89 11.81 -46.93
CA PRO A 379 -12.93 11.45 -47.87
C PRO A 379 -13.83 12.65 -48.26
N VAL A 380 -13.81 13.75 -47.51
CA VAL A 380 -14.66 14.93 -47.70
C VAL A 380 -14.06 15.88 -48.73
N ASP A 381 -12.76 16.19 -48.64
CA ASP A 381 -12.09 17.14 -49.54
C ASP A 381 -11.04 16.50 -50.46
N GLY A 382 -10.73 15.21 -50.26
CA GLY A 382 -9.72 14.47 -51.02
C GLY A 382 -8.28 14.79 -50.64
N PHE A 383 -8.05 15.57 -49.57
CA PHE A 383 -6.72 15.89 -49.08
C PHE A 383 -6.00 14.61 -48.64
N SER A 384 -4.79 14.39 -49.15
CA SER A 384 -3.97 13.25 -48.74
C SER A 384 -2.78 13.73 -47.91
N GLY A 385 -2.60 13.13 -46.75
CA GLY A 385 -1.54 13.44 -45.80
C GLY A 385 -0.84 12.19 -45.29
N THR A 386 0.14 12.40 -44.41
CA THR A 386 0.85 11.34 -43.69
C THR A 386 0.89 11.70 -42.21
N ALA A 387 0.31 10.86 -41.37
CA ALA A 387 0.47 10.93 -39.92
C ALA A 387 1.74 10.18 -39.51
N ARG A 388 2.56 10.77 -38.66
CA ARG A 388 3.74 10.11 -38.07
C ARG A 388 3.39 9.68 -36.66
N MET A 389 3.73 8.45 -36.31
CA MET A 389 3.41 7.87 -35.02
C MET A 389 4.56 7.01 -34.53
N ASN A 390 4.62 6.81 -33.21
CA ASN A 390 5.61 5.97 -32.55
C ASN A 390 7.04 6.42 -32.90
N GLU A 391 7.30 7.71 -32.75
CA GLU A 391 8.57 8.34 -33.08
C GLU A 391 9.70 7.91 -32.14
N SER A 392 9.36 7.43 -30.93
CA SER A 392 10.30 6.91 -29.93
C SER A 392 10.00 5.45 -29.60
N ARG A 393 10.98 4.58 -29.88
CA ARG A 393 10.90 3.17 -29.47
C ARG A 393 11.04 3.03 -27.96
N PHE A 394 10.54 1.92 -27.43
CA PHE A 394 10.84 1.55 -26.05
C PHE A 394 12.33 1.23 -25.89
N VAL A 395 12.87 1.64 -24.75
CA VAL A 395 14.19 1.25 -24.26
C VAL A 395 14.04 0.68 -22.86
N VAL A 396 15.00 -0.13 -22.43
CA VAL A 396 15.13 -0.49 -21.01
C VAL A 396 15.79 0.71 -20.31
N SER A 397 15.19 1.14 -19.21
CA SER A 397 15.77 2.14 -18.30
C SER A 397 16.40 1.44 -17.09
N GLY A 398 17.57 1.94 -16.67
CA GLY A 398 18.37 1.36 -15.60
C GLY A 398 19.37 0.30 -16.11
N ALA A 399 20.63 0.37 -15.66
CA ALA A 399 21.42 -0.84 -15.51
C ALA A 399 20.65 -1.74 -14.53
N GLY A 400 20.53 -3.03 -14.82
CA GLY A 400 19.92 -4.01 -13.91
C GLY A 400 20.68 -4.22 -12.58
N SER A 401 21.21 -3.15 -11.96
CA SER A 401 21.77 -3.09 -10.62
C SER A 401 20.72 -2.75 -9.55
N ASN A 402 19.46 -2.59 -9.93
CA ASN A 402 18.29 -2.56 -9.04
C ASN A 402 17.14 -3.34 -9.69
N THR A 403 17.37 -4.63 -9.70
CA THR A 403 16.49 -5.79 -9.64
C THR A 403 14.99 -5.69 -9.30
N GLN A 404 14.41 -4.52 -9.00
CA GLN A 404 13.12 -4.40 -8.32
C GLN A 404 11.87 -4.40 -9.23
N SER A 405 12.00 -4.32 -10.57
CA SER A 405 10.83 -4.08 -11.44
C SER A 405 10.82 -4.93 -12.71
N ASN A 406 9.68 -5.55 -13.03
CA ASN A 406 9.46 -6.45 -14.18
C ASN A 406 10.58 -7.48 -14.41
N GLY A 407 11.14 -8.00 -13.31
CA GLY A 407 12.26 -8.95 -13.32
C GLY A 407 13.59 -8.40 -13.82
N GLY A 408 13.87 -7.09 -13.70
CA GLY A 408 15.22 -6.54 -13.92
C GLY A 408 15.30 -5.18 -14.65
N GLY A 409 14.30 -4.32 -14.52
CA GLY A 409 14.29 -2.95 -15.03
C GLY A 409 13.01 -2.58 -15.78
N LEU A 410 12.75 -1.28 -15.90
CA LEU A 410 11.54 -0.73 -16.52
C LEU A 410 11.73 -0.52 -18.03
N HIS A 411 10.65 -0.56 -18.80
CA HIS A 411 10.65 -0.08 -20.18
C HIS A 411 10.16 1.37 -20.24
N TYR A 412 10.74 2.20 -21.11
CA TYR A 412 10.35 3.60 -21.26
C TYR A 412 10.39 4.04 -22.72
N SER A 413 9.45 4.89 -23.14
CA SER A 413 9.44 5.62 -24.40
C SER A 413 8.98 7.05 -24.15
N THR A 414 9.55 8.02 -24.85
CA THR A 414 9.07 9.41 -24.77
C THR A 414 7.67 9.60 -25.36
N ASP A 415 7.13 8.61 -26.08
CA ASP A 415 5.75 8.65 -26.61
C ASP A 415 4.72 8.01 -25.66
N TYR A 416 5.18 7.15 -24.75
CA TYR A 416 4.29 6.36 -23.87
C TYR A 416 4.60 6.48 -22.37
N GLY A 417 5.65 7.21 -21.99
CA GLY A 417 6.23 7.10 -20.66
C GLY A 417 6.70 5.67 -20.40
N TYR A 418 6.38 5.14 -19.22
CA TYR A 418 6.60 3.74 -18.86
C TYR A 418 5.69 2.76 -19.61
N GLY A 419 4.67 3.22 -20.32
CA GLY A 419 3.77 2.36 -21.09
C GLY A 419 2.30 2.72 -20.89
N ALA A 420 1.43 1.85 -21.40
CA ALA A 420 -0.01 1.95 -21.23
C ALA A 420 -0.43 1.61 -19.79
N ILE A 421 -1.31 2.42 -19.22
CA ILE A 421 -1.93 2.12 -17.94
C ILE A 421 -2.80 0.85 -18.02
N ASP A 422 -2.73 0.02 -16.97
CA ASP A 422 -3.50 -1.20 -16.81
C ASP A 422 -4.12 -1.19 -15.40
N ALA A 423 -5.45 -1.13 -15.31
CA ALA A 423 -6.14 -1.01 -14.03
C ALA A 423 -5.99 -2.27 -13.19
N PHE A 424 -6.03 -3.45 -13.82
CA PHE A 424 -5.83 -4.72 -13.12
C PHE A 424 -4.48 -4.75 -12.40
N ALA A 425 -3.38 -4.54 -13.14
CA ALA A 425 -2.04 -4.61 -12.60
C ALA A 425 -1.78 -3.50 -11.56
N ALA A 426 -2.22 -2.27 -11.83
CA ALA A 426 -2.01 -1.15 -10.92
C ALA A 426 -2.76 -1.33 -9.58
N VAL A 427 -4.02 -1.77 -9.63
CA VAL A 427 -4.84 -1.93 -8.43
C VAL A 427 -4.41 -3.14 -7.60
N ARG A 428 -4.12 -4.30 -8.22
CA ARG A 428 -3.60 -5.46 -7.48
C ARG A 428 -2.24 -5.17 -6.82
N MET A 429 -1.40 -4.39 -7.48
CA MET A 429 -0.13 -3.94 -6.88
C MET A 429 -0.36 -2.94 -5.73
N ALA A 430 -1.36 -2.06 -5.83
CA ALA A 430 -1.75 -1.13 -4.78
C ALA A 430 -2.23 -1.82 -3.50
N GLU A 431 -2.99 -2.91 -3.61
CA GLU A 431 -3.50 -3.70 -2.47
C GLU A 431 -2.38 -4.12 -1.50
N VAL A 432 -1.26 -4.58 -2.07
CA VAL A 432 -0.16 -5.20 -1.32
C VAL A 432 0.95 -4.22 -0.97
N TRP A 433 0.90 -2.98 -1.47
CA TRP A 433 2.04 -2.05 -1.40
C TRP A 433 2.48 -1.70 0.03
N SER A 434 1.56 -1.75 0.99
CA SER A 434 1.86 -1.48 2.41
C SER A 434 2.74 -2.54 3.08
N LEU A 435 2.93 -3.70 2.45
CA LEU A 435 3.86 -4.74 2.91
C LEU A 435 5.32 -4.30 2.78
N PHE A 436 5.60 -3.34 1.88
CA PHE A 436 6.95 -3.00 1.44
C PHE A 436 7.55 -1.79 2.17
N GLY A 437 6.94 -1.38 3.28
CA GLY A 437 7.41 -0.27 4.11
C GLY A 437 6.42 0.90 4.19
N ASP A 438 6.90 1.99 4.77
CA ASP A 438 6.10 3.21 4.96
C ASP A 438 5.73 3.87 3.62
N ALA A 439 4.56 4.49 3.58
CA ALA A 439 4.09 5.23 2.42
C ALA A 439 5.11 6.29 1.94
N LYS A 440 5.38 6.34 0.64
CA LYS A 440 6.29 7.31 0.02
C LYS A 440 5.56 8.62 -0.25
N THR A 441 5.96 9.66 0.47
CA THR A 441 5.34 10.99 0.48
C THR A 441 6.40 12.08 0.29
N SER A 442 6.00 13.36 0.35
CA SER A 442 6.96 14.47 0.39
C SER A 442 7.76 14.51 1.70
N ALA A 443 7.24 13.92 2.79
CA ALA A 443 7.89 13.96 4.10
C ALA A 443 9.14 13.06 4.19
N ASN A 444 9.21 12.01 3.36
CA ASN A 444 10.34 11.08 3.27
C ASN A 444 10.97 11.05 1.87
N GLU A 445 10.77 12.10 1.07
CA GLU A 445 11.48 12.29 -0.19
C GLU A 445 12.93 12.70 0.08
N VAL A 446 13.86 12.01 -0.59
CA VAL A 446 15.27 12.39 -0.62
C VAL A 446 15.50 13.31 -1.81
N HIS A 447 16.15 14.43 -1.56
CA HIS A 447 16.55 15.40 -2.59
C HIS A 447 18.07 15.59 -2.56
N TYR A 448 18.71 15.36 -3.71
CA TYR A 448 20.10 15.68 -3.93
C TYR A 448 20.21 16.79 -4.99
N ALA A 449 20.78 17.94 -4.61
CA ALA A 449 21.09 19.02 -5.52
C ALA A 449 22.57 18.97 -5.92
N SER A 450 22.86 18.75 -7.20
CA SER A 450 24.22 18.78 -7.70
C SER A 450 24.84 20.18 -7.54
N THR A 451 26.17 20.24 -7.54
CA THR A 451 26.85 21.51 -7.84
C THR A 451 26.44 22.03 -9.21
N VAL A 452 26.59 23.33 -9.44
CA VAL A 452 26.46 23.91 -10.78
C VAL A 452 27.73 23.61 -11.57
N PHE A 453 27.59 22.92 -12.70
CA PHE A 453 28.70 22.61 -13.59
C PHE A 453 28.83 23.69 -14.66
N GLU A 454 29.97 24.38 -14.67
CA GLU A 454 30.32 25.31 -15.74
C GLU A 454 30.81 24.51 -16.96
N THR A 455 30.02 24.53 -18.03
CA THR A 455 30.28 23.72 -19.23
C THR A 455 30.79 24.59 -20.37
N ASN A 456 30.13 25.73 -20.62
CA ASN A 456 30.28 26.55 -21.82
C ASN A 456 30.23 25.71 -23.11
N LEU A 457 29.26 24.77 -23.14
CA LEU A 457 28.99 23.92 -24.29
C LEU A 457 28.41 24.75 -25.43
N LEU A 458 29.24 25.00 -26.45
CA LEU A 458 28.91 25.82 -27.61
C LEU A 458 28.56 24.92 -28.80
N SER A 459 27.32 25.02 -29.28
CA SER A 459 26.90 24.42 -30.54
C SER A 459 26.71 25.51 -31.60
N GLY A 460 27.43 25.37 -32.71
CA GLY A 460 27.24 26.19 -33.89
C GLY A 460 26.16 25.57 -34.75
N GLY A 461 25.18 26.37 -35.17
CA GLY A 461 24.04 25.87 -35.91
C GLY A 461 24.41 25.36 -37.30
N ASP A 462 23.75 24.28 -37.69
CA ASP A 462 23.89 23.64 -38.99
C ASP A 462 22.58 23.80 -39.77
N SER A 463 22.61 24.66 -40.80
CA SER A 463 21.47 24.94 -41.67
C SER A 463 21.14 23.80 -42.64
N THR A 464 21.88 22.70 -42.61
CA THR A 464 21.57 21.50 -43.40
C THR A 464 20.71 20.48 -42.66
N ILE A 465 20.52 20.64 -41.35
CA ILE A 465 19.71 19.72 -40.55
C ILE A 465 18.23 20.04 -40.73
N ASP A 466 17.45 19.05 -41.18
CA ASP A 466 15.99 19.13 -41.25
C ASP A 466 15.39 18.57 -39.96
N PHE A 467 15.11 19.46 -39.02
CA PHE A 467 14.51 19.06 -37.76
C PHE A 467 13.10 18.43 -37.91
N THR A 468 12.43 18.61 -39.05
CA THR A 468 11.13 17.97 -39.32
C THR A 468 11.26 16.45 -39.59
N THR A 469 12.48 15.92 -39.73
CA THR A 469 12.72 14.49 -40.05
C THR A 469 13.39 13.65 -38.95
N ALA A 470 13.76 14.23 -37.80
CA ALA A 470 14.56 13.54 -36.76
C ALA A 470 14.24 13.86 -35.29
N TRP A 471 12.97 13.78 -34.94
CA TRP A 471 12.49 14.20 -33.62
C TRP A 471 13.01 13.41 -32.42
N ASP A 472 13.64 12.25 -32.63
CA ASP A 472 14.15 11.32 -31.61
C ASP A 472 15.68 11.11 -31.66
N ARG A 473 16.39 11.85 -32.52
CA ARG A 473 17.83 11.64 -32.73
C ARG A 473 18.55 12.91 -33.15
N PHE A 474 19.86 12.92 -32.95
CA PHE A 474 20.75 13.90 -33.57
C PHE A 474 20.96 13.57 -35.06
N GLU A 475 21.05 14.59 -35.91
CA GLU A 475 21.26 14.43 -37.36
C GLU A 475 22.55 15.09 -37.89
N GLY A 476 23.09 16.06 -37.17
CA GLY A 476 24.31 16.78 -37.48
C GLY A 476 25.40 16.58 -36.42
N ASN A 477 26.15 17.65 -36.15
CA ASN A 477 27.29 17.62 -35.23
C ASN A 477 26.85 17.90 -33.80
N GLN A 478 26.67 16.85 -33.01
CA GLN A 478 26.48 17.00 -31.56
C GLN A 478 27.78 17.43 -30.86
N VAL A 479 27.63 18.30 -29.86
CA VAL A 479 28.67 18.60 -28.87
C VAL A 479 28.22 18.06 -27.51
N GLY A 480 29.15 17.61 -26.68
CA GLY A 480 28.82 17.05 -25.37
C GLY A 480 29.73 17.53 -24.24
N TYR A 481 29.20 17.49 -23.03
CA TYR A 481 29.93 17.76 -21.80
C TYR A 481 29.61 16.68 -20.76
N GLU A 482 30.64 16.15 -20.12
CA GLU A 482 30.53 15.12 -19.08
C GLU A 482 30.83 15.73 -17.71
N PHE A 483 30.07 15.33 -16.71
CA PHE A 483 30.26 15.72 -15.32
C PHE A 483 29.97 14.54 -14.40
N ALA A 484 30.66 14.47 -13.27
CA ALA A 484 30.54 13.37 -12.32
C ALA A 484 29.72 13.79 -11.10
N ILE A 485 28.82 12.89 -10.68
CA ILE A 485 28.18 12.90 -9.37
C ILE A 485 28.80 11.75 -8.58
N THR A 486 29.31 12.00 -7.37
CA THR A 486 30.12 11.03 -6.62
C THR A 486 29.51 10.58 -5.30
N ASP A 487 28.49 11.28 -4.83
CA ASP A 487 28.01 11.25 -3.44
C ASP A 487 26.48 11.38 -3.35
N ALA A 488 25.76 11.08 -4.44
CA ALA A 488 24.31 10.99 -4.43
C ALA A 488 23.87 9.63 -3.88
N ASP A 489 23.52 9.60 -2.60
CA ASP A 489 22.95 8.43 -1.92
C ASP A 489 21.42 8.46 -2.07
N ILE A 490 20.93 8.01 -3.23
CA ILE A 490 19.52 8.15 -3.62
C ILE A 490 19.09 7.04 -4.59
N ASP A 491 17.95 6.44 -4.31
CA ASP A 491 17.20 5.62 -5.26
C ASP A 491 16.37 6.55 -6.13
N LEU A 492 16.86 6.78 -7.35
CA LEU A 492 16.37 7.83 -8.22
C LEU A 492 14.95 7.56 -8.72
N GLU A 493 14.10 8.58 -8.69
CA GLU A 493 12.72 8.54 -9.19
C GLU A 493 12.44 9.62 -10.25
N HIS A 494 13.03 10.80 -10.09
CA HIS A 494 12.85 11.94 -11.00
C HIS A 494 14.12 12.81 -11.05
N VAL A 495 14.37 13.44 -12.20
CA VAL A 495 15.47 14.40 -12.40
C VAL A 495 14.93 15.72 -12.92
N ASP A 496 15.33 16.81 -12.30
CA ASP A 496 15.21 18.16 -12.86
C ASP A 496 16.58 18.61 -13.40
N MET A 497 16.63 18.96 -14.69
CA MET A 497 17.83 19.56 -15.29
C MET A 497 17.58 21.05 -15.52
N THR A 498 18.29 21.90 -14.77
CA THR A 498 18.30 23.33 -15.01
C THR A 498 19.52 23.72 -15.82
N ILE A 499 19.31 24.35 -16.98
CA ILE A 499 20.38 24.91 -17.79
C ILE A 499 20.32 26.44 -17.78
N THR A 500 21.49 27.08 -17.77
CA THR A 500 21.61 28.51 -18.09
C THR A 500 22.27 28.63 -19.46
N TYR A 501 21.67 29.37 -20.39
CA TYR A 501 22.13 29.43 -21.77
C TYR A 501 22.05 30.83 -22.38
N THR A 502 22.74 30.98 -23.49
CA THR A 502 22.55 32.05 -24.48
C THR A 502 22.31 31.43 -25.83
N SER A 503 21.37 31.98 -26.59
CA SER A 503 21.15 31.56 -27.97
C SER A 503 20.90 32.78 -28.85
N LEU A 504 21.34 32.70 -30.10
CA LEU A 504 21.12 33.71 -31.14
C LEU A 504 20.66 32.96 -32.38
N VAL A 505 19.52 33.33 -32.99
CA VAL A 505 18.99 32.66 -34.19
C VAL A 505 18.76 33.70 -35.30
N ASP A 506 19.19 33.41 -36.54
CA ASP A 506 18.94 34.25 -37.72
C ASP A 506 17.73 33.71 -38.52
N PHE A 507 16.64 34.47 -38.57
CA PHE A 507 15.40 34.09 -39.27
C PHE A 507 15.34 34.58 -40.73
N THR A 508 16.47 34.94 -41.32
CA THR A 508 16.55 35.39 -42.74
C THR A 508 15.92 34.39 -43.71
N GLU A 509 15.94 33.09 -43.42
CA GLU A 509 15.32 32.03 -44.22
C GLU A 509 13.78 32.05 -44.21
N TYR A 510 13.16 32.57 -43.15
CA TYR A 510 11.69 32.67 -43.01
C TYR A 510 11.13 34.03 -43.49
N GLY A 511 11.92 34.81 -44.23
CA GLY A 511 11.50 36.12 -44.75
C GLY A 511 11.49 37.24 -43.71
N LEU A 512 12.07 37.00 -42.52
CA LEU A 512 12.27 37.97 -41.44
C LEU A 512 13.77 38.23 -41.25
N PRO A 513 14.41 39.04 -42.11
CA PRO A 513 15.86 39.26 -42.04
C PRO A 513 16.27 39.95 -40.73
N GLY A 514 17.07 39.26 -39.92
CA GLY A 514 17.60 39.75 -38.64
C GLY A 514 17.90 38.63 -37.63
N LEU A 515 18.90 38.84 -36.77
CA LEU A 515 19.13 38.00 -35.59
C LEU A 515 18.06 38.31 -34.55
N PHE A 516 17.32 37.29 -34.11
CA PHE A 516 16.45 37.35 -32.95
C PHE A 516 17.23 36.77 -31.76
N PRO A 517 17.53 37.57 -30.73
CA PRO A 517 18.34 37.11 -29.62
C PRO A 517 17.49 36.29 -28.62
N TYR A 518 18.10 35.27 -28.04
CA TYR A 518 17.63 34.48 -26.89
C TYR A 518 16.50 33.46 -27.15
N ASP A 519 16.37 32.98 -28.38
CA ASP A 519 15.42 31.91 -28.72
C ASP A 519 16.07 30.51 -28.63
N PHE A 520 15.47 29.62 -27.84
CA PHE A 520 15.93 28.25 -27.71
C PHE A 520 15.18 27.26 -28.62
N GLY A 521 14.17 27.70 -29.39
CA GLY A 521 13.23 26.88 -30.15
C GLY A 521 13.76 26.08 -31.36
N ALA A 522 15.07 25.85 -31.42
CA ALA A 522 15.81 25.22 -32.52
C ALA A 522 16.99 24.38 -32.00
N ASN A 523 16.87 23.79 -30.82
CA ASN A 523 17.91 22.97 -30.20
C ASN A 523 17.40 21.54 -29.89
N ARG A 524 18.32 20.60 -29.84
CA ARG A 524 18.08 19.25 -29.33
C ARG A 524 19.02 18.99 -28.18
N LEU A 525 18.49 18.43 -27.11
CA LEU A 525 19.26 18.05 -25.95
C LEU A 525 19.11 16.57 -25.69
N LYS A 526 20.17 15.97 -25.15
CA LYS A 526 20.10 14.64 -24.59
C LYS A 526 20.83 14.60 -23.27
N LEU A 527 20.15 14.12 -22.23
CA LEU A 527 20.76 13.79 -20.94
C LEU A 527 21.00 12.28 -20.93
N THR A 528 22.22 11.87 -20.60
CA THR A 528 22.61 10.46 -20.46
C THR A 528 23.16 10.22 -19.06
N ALA A 529 22.63 9.22 -18.40
CA ALA A 529 23.01 8.79 -17.07
C ALA A 529 24.22 7.83 -17.10
N PRO A 530 24.82 7.50 -15.95
CA PRO A 530 26.04 6.69 -15.88
C PRO A 530 25.94 5.29 -16.50
N ASP A 531 24.75 4.71 -16.49
CA ASP A 531 24.44 3.40 -17.07
C ASP A 531 24.18 3.43 -18.59
N GLY A 532 24.13 4.62 -19.19
CA GLY A 532 23.80 4.83 -20.59
C GLY A 532 22.31 5.06 -20.87
N THR A 533 21.44 4.97 -19.87
CA THR A 533 20.04 5.41 -19.96
C THR A 533 20.03 6.87 -20.41
N SER A 534 19.18 7.23 -21.36
CA SER A 534 19.15 8.60 -21.88
C SER A 534 17.76 9.08 -22.22
N ALA A 535 17.60 10.40 -22.16
CA ALA A 535 16.37 11.11 -22.47
C ALA A 535 16.66 12.17 -23.53
N PHE A 536 15.87 12.14 -24.60
CA PHE A 536 15.95 13.12 -25.68
C PHE A 536 14.90 14.22 -25.47
N VAL A 537 15.28 15.46 -25.77
CA VAL A 537 14.39 16.63 -25.74
C VAL A 537 14.54 17.39 -27.05
N ASP A 538 13.42 17.54 -27.76
CA ASP A 538 13.35 18.36 -28.97
C ASP A 538 12.64 19.69 -28.66
N THR A 539 13.32 20.81 -28.89
CA THR A 539 12.78 22.13 -28.54
C THR A 539 12.10 22.86 -29.71
N LEU A 540 11.88 22.16 -30.82
CA LEU A 540 11.20 22.69 -32.02
C LEU A 540 9.94 23.50 -31.70
N GLN A 541 9.78 24.61 -32.41
CA GLN A 541 8.63 25.53 -32.35
C GLN A 541 8.53 26.39 -31.08
N GLY A 542 9.62 26.51 -30.31
CA GLY A 542 9.66 27.48 -29.22
C GLY A 542 9.77 28.93 -29.69
N PHE A 543 8.95 29.81 -29.11
CA PHE A 543 9.06 31.26 -29.31
C PHE A 543 9.57 31.90 -28.01
N GLY A 544 10.86 32.26 -27.95
CA GLY A 544 11.39 33.06 -26.85
C GLY A 544 11.01 34.54 -26.98
N LEU A 545 10.41 35.15 -25.95
CA LEU A 545 10.27 36.62 -25.88
C LEU A 545 11.57 37.27 -25.38
N ASN A 546 12.04 38.27 -26.14
CA ASN A 546 13.25 39.06 -25.87
C ASN A 546 13.25 39.68 -24.45
N SER A 547 14.24 39.36 -23.59
CA SER A 547 14.47 40.23 -22.41
C SER A 547 15.82 40.16 -21.68
N ALA A 548 16.66 39.12 -21.81
CA ALA A 548 17.95 39.09 -21.08
C ALA A 548 19.10 38.36 -21.81
N GLU A 549 20.32 38.85 -21.60
CA GLU A 549 21.58 38.31 -22.16
C GLU A 549 21.84 36.84 -21.81
N ARG A 550 21.22 36.29 -20.75
CA ARG A 550 21.29 34.88 -20.32
C ARG A 550 19.91 34.42 -19.82
N GLN A 551 19.48 33.24 -20.25
CA GLN A 551 18.21 32.60 -19.88
C GLN A 551 18.46 31.37 -19.02
N SER A 552 17.49 31.00 -18.18
CA SER A 552 17.49 29.78 -17.38
C SER A 552 16.20 28.99 -17.60
N PHE A 553 16.28 27.69 -17.80
CA PHE A 553 15.12 26.84 -17.98
C PHE A 553 15.31 25.49 -17.30
N THR A 554 14.23 24.90 -16.79
CA THR A 554 14.23 23.63 -16.04
C THR A 554 13.40 22.62 -16.80
N PHE A 555 14.04 21.51 -17.17
CA PHE A 555 13.46 20.34 -17.81
C PHE A 555 13.21 19.27 -16.74
N GLY A 556 12.12 18.49 -16.87
CA GLY A 556 11.78 17.42 -15.92
C GLY A 556 11.82 16.04 -16.58
N PHE A 557 12.38 15.05 -15.90
CA PHE A 557 12.63 13.71 -16.45
C PHE A 557 12.12 12.64 -15.50
N ALA A 558 11.09 11.93 -15.95
CA ALA A 558 10.53 10.76 -15.25
C ALA A 558 11.27 9.46 -15.60
N ASN A 559 11.96 9.42 -16.76
CA ASN A 559 12.51 8.20 -17.36
C ASN A 559 13.72 7.59 -16.63
N PHE A 560 14.31 8.30 -15.66
CA PHE A 560 15.50 7.84 -14.94
C PHE A 560 15.18 7.11 -13.63
N ARG A 561 13.91 6.73 -13.40
CA ARG A 561 13.54 5.91 -12.23
C ARG A 561 14.37 4.64 -12.19
N GLY A 562 15.02 4.38 -11.06
CA GLY A 562 15.91 3.26 -10.85
C GLY A 562 17.29 3.40 -11.49
N VAL A 563 17.65 4.53 -12.08
CA VAL A 563 19.02 4.69 -12.60
C VAL A 563 19.97 5.05 -11.47
N SER A 564 21.17 4.46 -11.45
CA SER A 564 22.22 4.86 -10.51
C SER A 564 22.57 6.34 -10.69
N ALA A 565 22.38 7.12 -9.63
CA ALA A 565 22.68 8.56 -9.63
C ALA A 565 24.20 8.84 -9.63
N VAL A 566 25.00 7.92 -9.10
CA VAL A 566 26.45 8.08 -8.93
C VAL A 566 27.18 7.63 -10.20
N GLY A 567 28.02 8.51 -10.73
CA GLY A 567 28.85 8.24 -11.89
C GLY A 567 28.92 9.42 -12.84
N THR A 568 29.33 9.14 -14.07
CA THR A 568 29.48 10.15 -15.12
C THR A 568 28.16 10.37 -15.85
N TRP A 569 27.60 11.56 -15.69
CA TRP A 569 26.49 12.06 -16.50
C TRP A 569 27.02 12.81 -17.71
N LYS A 570 26.24 12.81 -18.79
CA LYS A 570 26.56 13.51 -20.03
C LYS A 570 25.38 14.30 -20.54
N ILE A 571 25.61 15.57 -20.85
CA ILE A 571 24.70 16.40 -21.63
C ILE A 571 25.23 16.54 -23.05
N GLU A 572 24.37 16.36 -24.04
CA GLU A 572 24.66 16.57 -25.45
C GLU A 572 23.71 17.61 -26.05
N LEU A 573 24.22 18.44 -26.97
CA LEU A 573 23.52 19.54 -27.62
C LEU A 573 23.78 19.55 -29.12
N GLU A 574 22.71 19.75 -29.89
CA GLU A 574 22.71 20.03 -31.33
C GLU A 574 21.82 21.25 -31.60
N ALA A 575 22.25 22.17 -32.46
CA ALA A 575 21.49 23.37 -32.82
C ALA A 575 21.18 23.38 -34.32
N THR A 576 19.94 23.69 -34.70
CA THR A 576 19.56 24.02 -36.09
C THR A 576 19.67 25.49 -36.40
N ASN A 577 19.58 25.80 -37.71
CA ASN A 577 19.55 27.13 -38.29
C ASN A 577 20.89 27.87 -38.14
N ASN A 578 21.03 29.05 -38.73
CA ASN A 578 22.24 29.88 -38.63
C ASN A 578 22.44 30.50 -37.22
N GLY A 579 22.07 29.77 -36.17
CA GLY A 579 22.13 30.19 -34.79
C GLY A 579 23.36 29.69 -34.04
N VAL A 580 23.63 30.28 -32.88
CA VAL A 580 24.72 29.87 -31.99
C VAL A 580 24.14 29.75 -30.59
N THR A 581 24.16 28.55 -30.03
CA THR A 581 23.70 28.28 -28.66
C THR A 581 24.88 27.92 -27.78
N THR A 582 24.99 28.59 -26.63
CA THR A 582 25.94 28.23 -25.57
C THR A 582 25.16 27.85 -24.32
N ILE A 583 25.29 26.61 -23.86
CA ILE A 583 24.92 26.24 -22.49
C ILE A 583 26.10 26.62 -21.60
N HIS A 584 25.89 27.56 -20.68
CA HIS A 584 26.91 27.99 -19.74
C HIS A 584 27.01 27.05 -18.56
N ASN A 585 25.84 26.74 -17.99
CA ASN A 585 25.73 26.02 -16.73
C ASN A 585 24.72 24.88 -16.86
N VAL A 586 24.98 23.80 -16.15
CA VAL A 586 24.03 22.69 -15.94
C VAL A 586 23.97 22.40 -14.45
N LYS A 587 22.77 22.22 -13.91
CA LYS A 587 22.50 21.75 -12.56
C LYS A 587 21.47 20.62 -12.63
N LEU A 588 21.72 19.54 -11.90
CA LEU A 588 20.74 18.47 -11.71
C LEU A 588 20.20 18.51 -10.28
N ASP A 589 18.89 18.46 -10.14
CA ASP A 589 18.20 18.18 -8.88
C ASP A 589 17.58 16.78 -9.00
N LEU A 590 18.01 15.86 -8.15
CA LEU A 590 17.63 14.45 -8.16
C LEU A 590 16.67 14.19 -7.00
N TYR A 591 15.57 13.48 -7.27
CA TYR A 591 14.53 13.19 -6.28
C TYR A 591 14.23 11.70 -6.26
N GLY A 592 13.94 11.16 -5.07
CA GLY A 592 13.70 9.74 -4.90
C GLY A 592 13.66 9.29 -3.45
N SER A 593 14.05 8.03 -3.23
CA SER A 593 14.06 7.39 -1.90
C SER A 593 15.47 7.29 -1.33
N ALA A 594 15.58 7.10 -0.01
CA ALA A 594 16.83 6.66 0.59
C ALA A 594 17.09 5.20 0.16
N PRO A 595 18.32 4.86 -0.27
CA PRO A 595 18.65 3.48 -0.59
C PRO A 595 18.43 2.57 0.61
N THR A 596 17.88 1.39 0.33
CA THR A 596 17.59 0.35 1.33
C THR A 596 18.14 -0.98 0.82
N ALA A 597 18.53 -1.84 1.76
CA ALA A 597 18.92 -3.21 1.46
C ALA A 597 17.68 -4.15 1.40
N ASN A 598 16.52 -3.68 1.88
CA ASN A 598 15.24 -4.38 1.73
C ASN A 598 14.66 -4.08 0.35
N ASP A 599 14.81 -5.03 -0.57
CA ASP A 599 14.38 -4.94 -1.95
C ASP A 599 12.96 -5.49 -2.17
N VAL A 600 12.31 -4.96 -3.22
CA VAL A 600 11.01 -5.45 -3.69
C VAL A 600 11.12 -5.80 -5.17
N PHE A 601 11.23 -7.08 -5.49
CA PHE A 601 11.32 -7.61 -6.84
C PHE A 601 9.92 -7.82 -7.42
N THR A 602 9.47 -6.85 -8.21
CA THR A 602 8.12 -6.78 -8.77
C THR A 602 8.04 -7.49 -10.12
N TYR A 603 7.01 -8.31 -10.28
CA TYR A 603 6.69 -9.05 -11.50
C TYR A 603 5.24 -8.81 -11.90
N THR A 604 5.03 -8.62 -13.20
CA THR A 604 3.73 -8.47 -13.84
C THR A 604 3.64 -9.46 -15.00
N ASP A 605 2.49 -9.52 -15.68
CA ASP A 605 2.33 -10.31 -16.91
C ASP A 605 3.31 -9.89 -18.04
N GLU A 606 3.93 -8.71 -17.96
CA GLU A 606 4.95 -8.25 -18.91
C GLU A 606 6.29 -8.99 -18.76
N PHE A 607 6.51 -9.70 -17.65
CA PHE A 607 7.78 -10.35 -17.35
C PHE A 607 8.26 -11.26 -18.50
N ALA A 608 7.36 -12.08 -19.06
CA ALA A 608 7.69 -12.99 -20.16
C ALA A 608 8.11 -12.23 -21.43
N THR A 609 7.42 -11.12 -21.74
CA THR A 609 7.70 -10.24 -22.87
C THR A 609 9.06 -9.57 -22.69
N MET A 610 9.32 -9.00 -21.52
CA MET A 610 10.57 -8.33 -21.19
C MET A 610 11.76 -9.29 -21.25
N ALA A 611 11.63 -10.48 -20.66
CA ALA A 611 12.67 -11.51 -20.69
C ALA A 611 12.93 -12.10 -22.10
N ALA A 612 12.05 -11.87 -23.07
CA ALA A 612 12.22 -12.30 -24.45
C ALA A 612 12.95 -11.26 -25.32
N ILE A 613 13.14 -10.02 -24.83
CA ILE A 613 13.88 -8.98 -25.54
C ILE A 613 15.35 -9.41 -25.72
N ALA A 614 15.91 -9.12 -26.89
CA ALA A 614 17.30 -9.48 -27.20
C ALA A 614 18.27 -8.78 -26.23
N GLY A 615 19.02 -9.58 -25.46
CA GLY A 615 19.94 -9.09 -24.42
C GLY A 615 19.39 -9.20 -23.00
N GLU A 616 18.07 -9.39 -22.86
CA GLU A 616 17.36 -9.32 -21.57
C GLU A 616 17.01 -10.68 -20.97
N ALA A 617 17.51 -11.78 -21.54
CA ALA A 617 17.24 -13.13 -21.05
C ALA A 617 17.73 -13.37 -19.60
N GLY A 618 18.68 -12.55 -19.12
CA GLY A 618 19.18 -12.57 -17.74
C GLY A 618 18.11 -12.25 -16.69
N ARG A 619 17.02 -11.58 -17.07
CA ARG A 619 15.86 -11.25 -16.21
C ARG A 619 15.18 -12.45 -15.57
N ARG A 620 15.39 -13.65 -16.15
CA ARG A 620 14.86 -14.90 -15.62
C ARG A 620 15.58 -15.37 -14.35
N THR A 621 16.67 -14.71 -13.99
CA THR A 621 17.48 -15.03 -12.84
C THR A 621 17.51 -13.83 -11.90
N LEU A 622 16.93 -13.97 -10.72
CA LEU A 622 17.03 -12.97 -9.65
C LEU A 622 18.37 -13.12 -8.93
N VAL A 623 19.09 -12.02 -8.80
CA VAL A 623 20.32 -11.94 -7.99
C VAL A 623 20.10 -10.90 -6.92
N ASP A 624 20.19 -11.29 -5.66
CA ASP A 624 20.30 -10.40 -4.51
C ASP A 624 21.68 -10.64 -3.88
N SER A 625 22.33 -9.59 -3.39
CA SER A 625 23.67 -9.70 -2.80
C SER A 625 24.02 -8.67 -1.73
N ASP A 626 23.13 -7.71 -1.49
CA ASP A 626 23.24 -6.75 -0.38
C ASP A 626 22.51 -7.23 0.87
N GLY A 627 21.61 -8.21 0.72
CA GLY A 627 20.84 -8.83 1.80
C GLY A 627 19.87 -7.83 2.45
N GLY A 628 18.94 -8.29 3.26
CA GLY A 628 17.91 -7.40 3.76
C GLY A 628 16.72 -8.23 4.21
N ILE A 629 15.54 -7.64 4.10
CA ILE A 629 14.28 -8.37 4.10
C ILE A 629 13.63 -8.12 2.76
N ASP A 630 13.62 -9.15 1.93
CA ASP A 630 13.39 -9.01 0.50
C ASP A 630 12.08 -9.67 0.08
N TRP A 631 11.38 -8.99 -0.82
CA TRP A 631 10.06 -9.39 -1.30
C TRP A 631 10.07 -9.73 -2.78
N ILE A 632 9.52 -10.87 -3.15
CA ILE A 632 8.99 -11.07 -4.51
C ILE A 632 7.52 -10.61 -4.53
N ASN A 633 7.24 -9.58 -5.31
CA ASN A 633 5.88 -9.09 -5.54
C ASN A 633 5.37 -9.54 -6.91
N ALA A 634 4.49 -10.54 -6.93
CA ALA A 634 3.82 -11.04 -8.13
C ALA A 634 2.30 -10.82 -8.09
N ALA A 635 1.81 -9.88 -7.26
CA ALA A 635 0.38 -9.61 -7.09
C ALA A 635 -0.33 -9.20 -8.38
N ALA A 636 0.40 -8.59 -9.32
CA ALA A 636 -0.13 -8.14 -10.61
C ALA A 636 -0.09 -9.22 -11.71
N VAL A 637 0.27 -10.47 -11.39
CA VAL A 637 0.28 -11.59 -12.33
C VAL A 637 -1.10 -12.25 -12.36
N THR A 638 -1.69 -12.37 -13.55
CA THR A 638 -3.08 -12.87 -13.71
C THR A 638 -3.20 -14.39 -13.71
N SER A 639 -2.09 -15.09 -13.88
CA SER A 639 -2.03 -16.54 -14.04
C SER A 639 -1.21 -17.19 -12.94
N ASN A 640 -1.40 -18.50 -12.76
CA ASN A 640 -0.78 -19.25 -11.68
C ASN A 640 0.75 -19.04 -11.63
N VAL A 641 1.23 -18.69 -10.44
CA VAL A 641 2.62 -18.58 -10.05
C VAL A 641 3.03 -19.84 -9.31
N SER A 642 4.17 -20.42 -9.69
CA SER A 642 4.81 -21.50 -8.95
C SER A 642 6.19 -21.01 -8.54
N LEU A 643 6.34 -20.64 -7.27
CA LEU A 643 7.51 -19.96 -6.74
C LEU A 643 8.12 -20.75 -5.57
N SER A 644 9.44 -20.83 -5.57
CA SER A 644 10.25 -21.40 -4.50
C SER A 644 11.33 -20.40 -4.15
N LEU A 645 11.40 -20.04 -2.86
CA LEU A 645 12.41 -19.15 -2.29
C LEU A 645 13.75 -19.86 -2.02
N ILE A 646 13.85 -21.15 -2.37
CA ILE A 646 15.07 -21.93 -2.26
C ILE A 646 15.96 -21.61 -3.47
N GLU A 647 17.10 -20.97 -3.21
CA GLU A 647 18.10 -20.63 -4.22
C GLU A 647 18.44 -21.81 -5.17
N GLY A 648 18.66 -21.50 -6.44
CA GLY A 648 18.98 -22.49 -7.48
C GLY A 648 17.79 -23.34 -7.94
N THR A 649 16.60 -23.19 -7.35
CA THR A 649 15.38 -23.90 -7.77
C THR A 649 14.74 -23.18 -8.96
N SER A 650 14.42 -23.93 -10.01
CA SER A 650 13.66 -23.40 -11.14
C SER A 650 12.17 -23.36 -10.82
N THR A 651 11.57 -22.22 -11.10
CA THR A 651 10.19 -21.84 -10.76
C THR A 651 9.53 -21.23 -12.01
N SER A 652 8.28 -20.80 -11.91
CA SER A 652 7.60 -20.10 -13.00
C SER A 652 6.70 -18.97 -12.51
N ILE A 653 6.85 -17.80 -13.11
CA ILE A 653 5.97 -16.64 -12.92
C ILE A 653 5.24 -16.39 -14.22
N GLY A 654 3.90 -16.41 -14.22
CA GLY A 654 3.10 -16.20 -15.41
C GLY A 654 3.39 -17.19 -16.55
N GLY A 655 3.71 -18.44 -16.21
CA GLY A 655 4.14 -19.48 -17.15
C GLY A 655 5.57 -19.30 -17.73
N ALA A 656 6.29 -18.24 -17.37
CA ALA A 656 7.67 -18.01 -17.77
C ALA A 656 8.64 -18.60 -16.73
N SER A 657 9.69 -19.30 -17.21
CA SER A 657 10.72 -19.84 -16.31
C SER A 657 11.44 -18.73 -15.54
N PHE A 658 11.58 -18.94 -14.24
CA PHE A 658 12.24 -18.05 -13.28
C PHE A 658 13.18 -18.87 -12.38
N THR A 659 14.20 -18.24 -11.80
CA THR A 659 15.14 -18.87 -10.87
C THR A 659 15.74 -17.81 -9.95
N ILE A 660 15.80 -18.09 -8.65
CA ILE A 660 16.59 -17.30 -7.71
C ILE A 660 18.03 -17.83 -7.77
N ALA A 661 19.00 -16.97 -8.03
CA ALA A 661 20.40 -17.37 -8.17
C ALA A 661 20.95 -17.94 -6.85
N THR A 662 21.90 -18.86 -6.96
CA THR A 662 22.70 -19.30 -5.80
C THR A 662 23.49 -18.11 -5.25
N GLY A 663 23.36 -17.87 -3.95
CA GLY A 663 23.91 -16.76 -3.21
C GLY A 663 22.89 -15.66 -2.88
N SER A 664 21.72 -15.66 -3.53
CA SER A 664 20.64 -14.72 -3.24
C SER A 664 19.82 -15.19 -2.05
N VAL A 665 19.33 -14.25 -1.24
CA VAL A 665 18.41 -14.55 -0.14
C VAL A 665 17.10 -13.81 -0.40
N ILE A 666 15.97 -14.50 -0.23
CA ILE A 666 14.63 -13.91 -0.34
C ILE A 666 13.79 -14.50 0.78
N GLU A 667 13.23 -13.64 1.63
CA GLU A 667 12.45 -14.05 2.79
C GLU A 667 10.96 -14.11 2.49
N HIS A 668 10.46 -13.23 1.60
CA HIS A 668 9.03 -12.98 1.49
C HIS A 668 8.52 -13.02 0.05
N ALA A 669 7.25 -13.41 -0.11
CA ALA A 669 6.59 -13.41 -1.40
C ALA A 669 5.08 -13.17 -1.29
N VAL A 670 4.55 -12.44 -2.27
CA VAL A 670 3.12 -12.25 -2.47
C VAL A 670 2.76 -12.53 -3.93
N THR A 671 1.70 -13.30 -4.15
CA THR A 671 1.17 -13.64 -5.47
C THR A 671 -0.24 -13.06 -5.68
N GLY A 672 -0.96 -13.51 -6.71
CA GLY A 672 -2.02 -12.73 -7.35
C GLY A 672 -3.40 -13.38 -7.33
N ASP A 673 -4.03 -13.41 -8.50
CA ASP A 673 -5.38 -13.97 -8.69
C ASP A 673 -5.38 -15.46 -9.13
N GLY A 674 -4.20 -16.05 -9.24
CA GLY A 674 -4.00 -17.41 -9.74
C GLY A 674 -4.14 -18.44 -8.63
N ASN A 675 -4.31 -19.72 -9.01
CA ASN A 675 -4.14 -20.81 -8.04
C ASN A 675 -2.63 -21.08 -7.92
N ASP A 676 -2.01 -20.41 -6.96
CA ASP A 676 -0.58 -20.25 -6.84
C ASP A 676 0.04 -21.34 -5.95
N THR A 677 1.34 -21.58 -6.12
CA THR A 677 2.11 -22.50 -5.29
C THR A 677 3.37 -21.79 -4.82
N LEU A 678 3.45 -21.53 -3.52
CA LEU A 678 4.59 -20.87 -2.88
C LEU A 678 5.33 -21.85 -1.98
N THR A 679 6.65 -21.85 -2.05
CA THR A 679 7.52 -22.68 -1.20
C THR A 679 8.60 -21.81 -0.58
N GLY A 680 8.55 -21.65 0.74
CA GLY A 680 9.56 -21.01 1.57
C GLY A 680 10.89 -21.75 1.56
N ASN A 681 11.89 -21.14 2.21
CA ASN A 681 13.22 -21.72 2.38
C ASN A 681 13.42 -22.17 3.84
N ALA A 682 14.58 -21.90 4.44
CA ALA A 682 14.88 -22.32 5.82
C ALA A 682 14.90 -21.12 6.78
N LEU A 683 14.43 -19.96 6.32
CA LEU A 683 14.34 -18.71 7.05
C LEU A 683 12.89 -18.50 7.49
N ASP A 684 12.67 -17.54 8.39
CA ASP A 684 11.33 -17.10 8.75
C ASP A 684 10.70 -16.39 7.53
N ASN A 685 9.79 -17.07 6.84
CA ASN A 685 9.17 -16.59 5.62
C ASN A 685 7.81 -15.92 5.86
N GLU A 686 7.43 -15.04 4.94
CA GLU A 686 6.06 -14.51 4.86
C GLU A 686 5.56 -14.75 3.44
N LEU A 687 4.57 -15.63 3.31
CA LEU A 687 4.01 -16.09 2.04
C LEU A 687 2.53 -15.72 1.97
N ARG A 688 2.12 -15.04 0.90
CA ARG A 688 0.74 -14.57 0.69
C ARG A 688 0.22 -15.01 -0.68
N GLY A 689 -0.81 -15.84 -0.69
CA GLY A 689 -1.48 -16.34 -1.91
C GLY A 689 -2.43 -15.32 -2.56
N MET A 690 -3.15 -14.59 -1.71
CA MET A 690 -4.13 -13.55 -2.05
C MET A 690 -5.47 -14.09 -2.54
N ARG A 691 -5.64 -14.39 -3.83
CA ARG A 691 -6.91 -14.89 -4.39
C ARG A 691 -6.62 -16.13 -5.22
N GLY A 692 -7.50 -17.12 -5.17
CA GLY A 692 -7.32 -18.39 -5.86
C GLY A 692 -7.28 -19.54 -4.87
N ASP A 693 -7.34 -20.79 -5.35
CA ASP A 693 -7.09 -21.94 -4.47
C ASP A 693 -5.58 -22.19 -4.41
N ASP A 694 -4.92 -21.70 -3.37
CA ASP A 694 -3.47 -21.63 -3.24
C ASP A 694 -2.86 -22.80 -2.47
N THR A 695 -1.56 -23.01 -2.65
CA THR A 695 -0.78 -23.98 -1.86
C THR A 695 0.52 -23.36 -1.37
N LEU A 696 0.66 -23.23 -0.04
CA LEU A 696 1.79 -22.59 0.61
C LEU A 696 2.56 -23.60 1.47
N PHE A 697 3.88 -23.64 1.33
CA PHE A 697 4.79 -24.45 2.16
C PHE A 697 5.80 -23.53 2.85
N GLY A 698 5.82 -23.44 4.17
CA GLY A 698 6.82 -22.69 4.94
C GLY A 698 8.19 -23.40 4.95
N ASN A 699 8.16 -24.71 5.18
CA ASN A 699 9.30 -25.61 5.37
C ASN A 699 9.97 -25.50 6.73
N ALA A 700 10.96 -24.62 6.92
CA ALA A 700 11.65 -24.49 8.19
C ALA A 700 11.85 -23.01 8.50
N GLY A 701 11.70 -22.63 9.76
CA GLY A 701 11.61 -21.23 10.15
C GLY A 701 10.32 -20.99 10.91
N ASN A 702 10.13 -19.80 11.46
CA ASN A 702 8.86 -19.39 12.03
C ASN A 702 8.09 -18.62 10.95
N ASP A 703 7.31 -19.35 10.19
CA ASP A 703 6.71 -18.85 8.96
C ASP A 703 5.34 -18.19 9.20
N ARG A 704 5.00 -17.24 8.34
CA ARG A 704 3.66 -16.64 8.25
C ARG A 704 3.07 -16.97 6.89
N LEU A 705 2.04 -17.81 6.90
CA LEU A 705 1.36 -18.27 5.69
C LEU A 705 -0.06 -17.69 5.66
N TYR A 706 -0.36 -16.94 4.61
CA TYR A 706 -1.67 -16.35 4.37
C TYR A 706 -2.22 -16.88 3.04
N GLY A 707 -3.27 -17.70 3.08
CA GLY A 707 -3.97 -18.23 1.90
C GLY A 707 -4.67 -17.10 1.16
N GLY A 708 -5.70 -16.55 1.79
CA GLY A 708 -6.40 -15.37 1.30
C GLY A 708 -7.85 -15.71 0.98
N ALA A 709 -8.24 -15.66 -0.29
CA ALA A 709 -9.59 -15.99 -0.72
C ALA A 709 -9.56 -17.18 -1.68
N GLY A 710 -10.26 -18.26 -1.34
CA GLY A 710 -10.22 -19.53 -2.08
C GLY A 710 -10.10 -20.69 -1.12
N ASN A 711 -10.00 -21.93 -1.61
CA ASN A 711 -9.82 -23.09 -0.73
C ASN A 711 -8.34 -23.46 -0.70
N ASP A 712 -7.66 -23.00 0.34
CA ASP A 712 -6.21 -22.97 0.39
C ASP A 712 -5.62 -24.18 1.14
N GLN A 713 -4.38 -24.52 0.82
CA GLN A 713 -3.60 -25.54 1.52
C GLN A 713 -2.32 -24.94 2.08
N LEU A 714 -2.23 -24.84 3.40
CA LEU A 714 -1.09 -24.25 4.11
C LEU A 714 -0.36 -25.31 4.92
N PHE A 715 0.95 -25.41 4.71
CA PHE A 715 1.85 -26.33 5.40
C PHE A 715 2.99 -25.55 6.05
N GLY A 716 3.00 -25.39 7.38
CA GLY A 716 4.03 -24.66 8.12
C GLY A 716 5.40 -25.34 8.01
N GLY A 717 5.51 -26.54 8.58
CA GLY A 717 6.70 -27.37 8.53
C GLY A 717 7.37 -27.50 9.89
N VAL A 718 8.53 -26.89 10.07
CA VAL A 718 9.32 -26.93 11.31
C VAL A 718 9.55 -25.52 11.80
N GLY A 719 9.14 -25.24 13.03
CA GLY A 719 9.22 -23.94 13.67
C GLY A 719 7.85 -23.53 14.19
N ASN A 720 7.73 -22.32 14.72
CA ASN A 720 6.48 -21.84 15.28
C ASN A 720 5.76 -21.00 14.22
N ASP A 721 4.81 -21.62 13.52
CA ASP A 721 4.21 -21.06 12.32
C ASP A 721 2.86 -20.39 12.60
N LEU A 722 2.53 -19.37 11.82
CA LEU A 722 1.20 -18.77 11.75
C LEU A 722 0.56 -19.14 10.41
N LEU A 723 -0.53 -19.89 10.46
CA LEU A 723 -1.31 -20.32 9.30
C LEU A 723 -2.67 -19.64 9.34
N ASP A 724 -2.94 -18.78 8.36
CA ASP A 724 -4.22 -18.11 8.16
C ASP A 724 -4.74 -18.44 6.76
N GLY A 725 -5.71 -19.36 6.69
CA GLY A 725 -6.32 -19.74 5.41
C GLY A 725 -7.09 -18.58 4.77
N GLY A 726 -7.63 -17.68 5.59
CA GLY A 726 -8.52 -16.63 5.12
C GLY A 726 -9.91 -17.18 4.79
N ALA A 727 -10.53 -16.64 3.74
CA ALA A 727 -11.90 -16.95 3.37
C ALA A 727 -11.96 -18.16 2.44
N GLY A 728 -12.64 -19.22 2.85
CA GLY A 728 -12.72 -20.41 2.03
C GLY A 728 -13.13 -21.66 2.79
N ILE A 729 -12.67 -22.81 2.31
CA ILE A 729 -12.63 -24.05 3.08
C ILE A 729 -11.19 -24.54 3.01
N ASP A 730 -10.44 -24.27 4.07
CA ASP A 730 -8.99 -24.40 4.01
C ASP A 730 -8.47 -25.66 4.68
N PHE A 731 -7.28 -26.07 4.29
CA PHE A 731 -6.53 -27.14 4.93
C PHE A 731 -5.24 -26.57 5.53
N LEU A 732 -5.10 -26.67 6.84
CA LEU A 732 -3.99 -26.11 7.61
C LEU A 732 -3.23 -27.22 8.34
N SER A 733 -1.91 -27.24 8.17
CA SER A 733 -1.00 -28.21 8.81
C SER A 733 0.27 -27.50 9.27
N GLY A 734 0.37 -27.17 10.55
CA GLY A 734 1.49 -26.45 11.17
C GLY A 734 2.75 -27.29 11.23
N GLY A 735 2.67 -28.53 11.74
CA GLY A 735 3.82 -29.43 11.73
C GLY A 735 4.50 -29.46 13.09
N ALA A 736 5.81 -29.25 13.17
CA ALA A 736 6.54 -29.36 14.43
C ALA A 736 6.94 -27.98 14.97
N GLY A 737 6.47 -27.66 16.18
CA GLY A 737 6.70 -26.39 16.86
C GLY A 737 5.42 -25.98 17.56
N ASP A 738 5.38 -24.77 18.12
CA ASP A 738 4.16 -24.20 18.71
C ASP A 738 3.46 -23.34 17.64
N ASP A 739 2.46 -23.91 16.98
CA ASP A 739 1.82 -23.32 15.80
C ASP A 739 0.52 -22.56 16.15
N ILE A 740 0.15 -21.64 15.27
CA ILE A 740 -1.09 -20.88 15.35
C ILE A 740 -1.91 -21.06 14.07
N TYR A 741 -3.12 -21.61 14.23
CA TYR A 741 -4.10 -21.77 13.18
C TYR A 741 -5.20 -20.73 13.32
N VAL A 742 -5.41 -19.92 12.29
CA VAL A 742 -6.54 -18.98 12.22
C VAL A 742 -7.63 -19.63 11.38
N VAL A 743 -8.83 -19.76 11.95
CA VAL A 743 -10.00 -20.37 11.28
C VAL A 743 -11.18 -19.40 11.27
N ASP A 744 -11.80 -19.25 10.12
CA ASP A 744 -12.89 -18.31 9.89
C ASP A 744 -14.23 -18.98 9.50
N THR A 745 -14.17 -20.26 9.17
CA THR A 745 -15.34 -21.09 8.89
C THR A 745 -15.27 -22.40 9.68
N THR A 746 -16.42 -23.06 9.87
CA THR A 746 -16.47 -24.37 10.53
C THR A 746 -16.04 -25.52 9.62
N ASP A 747 -15.87 -25.24 8.33
CA ASP A 747 -15.51 -26.22 7.32
C ASP A 747 -13.98 -26.36 7.15
N ASP A 748 -13.19 -25.46 7.72
CA ASP A 748 -11.72 -25.53 7.75
C ASP A 748 -11.24 -26.83 8.41
N GLN A 749 -10.10 -27.33 7.94
CA GLN A 749 -9.51 -28.57 8.39
C GLN A 749 -8.11 -28.34 8.94
N ILE A 750 -7.91 -28.70 10.21
CA ILE A 750 -6.59 -28.67 10.86
C ILE A 750 -6.03 -30.10 10.99
N SER A 751 -4.74 -30.26 10.71
CA SER A 751 -4.04 -31.54 10.75
C SER A 751 -2.70 -31.47 11.49
N GLU A 752 -2.60 -32.15 12.63
CA GLU A 752 -1.41 -32.21 13.50
C GLU A 752 -0.56 -33.50 13.36
N PHE A 753 -0.40 -34.03 12.14
CA PHE A 753 0.31 -35.31 11.97
C PHE A 753 1.81 -35.21 12.31
N GLY A 754 2.17 -35.60 13.55
CA GLY A 754 3.56 -35.78 13.97
C GLY A 754 4.22 -34.54 14.60
N GLY A 755 3.43 -33.51 14.88
CA GLY A 755 3.85 -32.30 15.58
C GLY A 755 4.15 -32.53 17.05
N SER A 756 5.18 -31.86 17.55
CA SER A 756 5.47 -31.74 18.97
C SER A 756 5.46 -30.25 19.30
N GLY A 757 4.65 -29.84 20.26
CA GLY A 757 4.48 -28.43 20.63
C GLY A 757 3.20 -28.22 21.42
N SER A 758 2.84 -26.96 21.64
CA SER A 758 1.58 -26.52 22.21
C SER A 758 0.86 -25.61 21.21
N ASP A 759 -0.08 -26.20 20.49
CA ASP A 759 -0.66 -25.58 19.30
C ASP A 759 -1.94 -24.81 19.62
N THR A 760 -2.15 -23.70 18.90
CA THR A 760 -3.22 -22.75 19.19
C THR A 760 -4.14 -22.54 18.01
N VAL A 761 -5.44 -22.79 18.20
CA VAL A 761 -6.48 -22.35 17.28
C VAL A 761 -6.99 -20.98 17.70
N ARG A 762 -6.97 -20.01 16.78
CA ARG A 762 -7.67 -18.72 16.88
C ARG A 762 -8.90 -18.77 15.99
N SER A 763 -10.09 -18.72 16.57
CA SER A 763 -11.33 -18.93 15.82
C SER A 763 -12.29 -17.74 15.90
N SER A 764 -12.78 -17.27 14.76
CA SER A 764 -13.87 -16.30 14.67
C SER A 764 -15.27 -16.96 14.61
N VAL A 765 -15.31 -18.29 14.61
CA VAL A 765 -16.52 -19.14 14.60
C VAL A 765 -16.59 -20.02 15.85
N SER A 766 -17.68 -20.78 15.99
CA SER A 766 -17.72 -21.78 17.05
C SER A 766 -16.82 -22.96 16.68
N TRP A 767 -15.90 -23.34 17.56
CA TRP A 767 -14.88 -24.34 17.25
C TRP A 767 -14.80 -25.46 18.29
N THR A 768 -14.42 -26.64 17.83
CA THR A 768 -14.12 -27.81 18.68
C THR A 768 -12.72 -28.30 18.34
N LEU A 769 -11.82 -28.35 19.33
CA LEU A 769 -10.46 -28.83 19.12
C LEU A 769 -10.45 -30.29 18.66
N ALA A 770 -9.70 -30.56 17.59
CA ALA A 770 -9.32 -31.92 17.21
C ALA A 770 -8.28 -32.47 18.20
N ALA A 771 -7.99 -33.77 18.14
CA ALA A 771 -6.95 -34.36 18.96
C ALA A 771 -5.55 -33.85 18.54
N GLY A 772 -4.70 -33.54 19.53
CA GLY A 772 -3.34 -33.01 19.30
C GLY A 772 -3.26 -31.48 19.28
N LEU A 773 -4.35 -30.77 19.54
CA LEU A 773 -4.37 -29.32 19.74
C LEU A 773 -4.61 -29.00 21.21
N GLU A 774 -3.86 -28.06 21.77
CA GLU A 774 -3.90 -27.76 23.20
C GLU A 774 -4.69 -26.48 23.50
N ASN A 775 -4.60 -25.47 22.65
CA ASN A 775 -5.09 -24.13 22.96
C ASN A 775 -6.18 -23.68 21.96
N LEU A 776 -7.24 -23.03 22.47
CA LEU A 776 -8.31 -22.42 21.66
C LEU A 776 -8.61 -21.01 22.17
N THR A 777 -8.41 -20.01 21.32
CA THR A 777 -8.79 -18.62 21.59
C THR A 777 -9.90 -18.19 20.64
N LEU A 778 -11.05 -17.78 21.19
CA LEU A 778 -12.12 -17.17 20.41
C LEU A 778 -11.79 -15.70 20.13
N THR A 779 -11.95 -15.26 18.88
CA THR A 779 -11.70 -13.89 18.44
C THR A 779 -13.01 -13.14 18.18
N GLY A 780 -12.93 -11.82 17.96
CA GLY A 780 -14.09 -10.98 17.69
C GLY A 780 -15.02 -10.77 18.89
N SER A 781 -16.29 -10.45 18.62
CA SER A 781 -17.30 -10.14 19.64
C SER A 781 -18.61 -10.93 19.47
N ALA A 782 -18.66 -11.84 18.51
CA ALA A 782 -19.82 -12.68 18.25
C ALA A 782 -20.02 -13.69 19.39
N ALA A 783 -21.29 -14.07 19.64
CA ALA A 783 -21.65 -15.12 20.60
C ALA A 783 -21.38 -16.52 20.03
N ILE A 784 -20.10 -16.85 19.89
CA ILE A 784 -19.57 -18.13 19.41
C ILE A 784 -19.15 -19.01 20.60
N ASN A 785 -18.83 -20.27 20.36
CA ASN A 785 -18.60 -21.27 21.41
C ASN A 785 -17.28 -22.00 21.20
N ALA A 786 -16.67 -22.45 22.29
CA ALA A 786 -15.43 -23.21 22.28
C ALA A 786 -15.64 -24.55 22.98
N THR A 787 -15.12 -25.62 22.40
CA THR A 787 -15.06 -26.95 23.01
C THR A 787 -13.64 -27.50 22.88
N GLY A 788 -13.01 -27.87 23.98
CA GLY A 788 -11.72 -28.57 23.96
C GLY A 788 -11.88 -30.05 23.59
N ASN A 789 -10.82 -30.82 23.79
CA ASN A 789 -10.71 -32.23 23.45
C ASN A 789 -10.57 -33.09 24.73
N ALA A 790 -9.70 -34.10 24.70
CA ALA A 790 -9.48 -35.02 25.82
C ALA A 790 -8.13 -34.81 26.53
N GLY A 791 -7.33 -33.84 26.06
CA GLY A 791 -6.09 -33.40 26.68
C GLY A 791 -6.32 -32.16 27.55
N ASP A 792 -5.25 -31.67 28.17
CA ASP A 792 -5.30 -30.50 29.05
C ASP A 792 -5.35 -29.24 28.18
N ASN A 793 -6.52 -28.59 28.06
CA ASN A 793 -6.71 -27.48 27.14
C ASN A 793 -6.65 -26.10 27.79
N LEU A 794 -6.08 -25.12 27.08
CA LEU A 794 -6.25 -23.68 27.38
C LEU A 794 -7.33 -23.09 26.48
N ILE A 795 -8.46 -22.69 27.05
CA ILE A 795 -9.57 -22.08 26.32
C ILE A 795 -9.76 -20.63 26.75
N VAL A 796 -9.69 -19.70 25.80
CA VAL A 796 -9.93 -18.28 26.01
C VAL A 796 -11.19 -17.83 25.28
N GLY A 797 -12.20 -17.38 26.03
CA GLY A 797 -13.44 -16.80 25.49
C GLY A 797 -13.27 -15.39 24.92
N ASN A 798 -14.24 -14.93 24.11
CA ASN A 798 -14.26 -13.58 23.58
C ASN A 798 -15.23 -12.67 24.36
N ALA A 799 -15.52 -11.47 23.86
CA ALA A 799 -16.41 -10.51 24.55
C ALA A 799 -17.92 -10.84 24.42
N GLY A 800 -18.28 -11.82 23.59
CA GLY A 800 -19.65 -12.27 23.35
C GLY A 800 -20.13 -13.25 24.41
N ALA A 801 -21.42 -13.56 24.45
CA ALA A 801 -21.93 -14.60 25.36
C ALA A 801 -21.53 -15.99 24.84
N ASN A 802 -20.44 -16.57 25.36
CA ASN A 802 -19.93 -17.85 24.90
C ASN A 802 -20.41 -19.02 25.76
N ARG A 803 -20.57 -20.20 25.14
CA ARG A 803 -20.52 -21.48 25.82
C ARG A 803 -19.12 -22.06 25.68
N LEU A 804 -18.43 -22.25 26.80
CA LEU A 804 -17.06 -22.76 26.85
C LEU A 804 -17.08 -24.14 27.50
N SER A 805 -16.50 -25.15 26.85
CA SER A 805 -16.40 -26.50 27.39
C SER A 805 -14.95 -26.97 27.32
N GLY A 806 -14.34 -27.35 28.45
CA GLY A 806 -12.96 -27.86 28.48
C GLY A 806 -12.88 -29.25 27.85
N GLY A 807 -13.74 -30.16 28.30
CA GLY A 807 -13.84 -31.50 27.73
C GLY A 807 -13.44 -32.54 28.76
N ALA A 808 -12.41 -33.33 28.48
CA ALA A 808 -11.73 -34.12 29.48
C ALA A 808 -10.28 -33.69 29.55
N GLY A 809 -9.61 -33.87 30.68
CA GLY A 809 -8.28 -33.30 30.90
C GLY A 809 -8.34 -32.26 32.01
N ASN A 810 -7.19 -31.74 32.40
CA ASN A 810 -7.09 -30.63 33.35
C ASN A 810 -7.11 -29.32 32.58
N ASP A 811 -8.30 -28.75 32.42
CA ASP A 811 -8.49 -27.62 31.52
C ASP A 811 -8.28 -26.27 32.22
N THR A 812 -7.70 -25.30 31.53
CA THR A 812 -7.67 -23.89 31.94
C THR A 812 -8.60 -23.09 31.04
N ILE A 813 -9.69 -22.58 31.61
CA ILE A 813 -10.67 -21.76 30.89
C ILE A 813 -10.60 -20.34 31.42
N ALA A 814 -10.18 -19.40 30.58
CA ALA A 814 -10.19 -17.98 30.89
C ALA A 814 -11.22 -17.25 30.01
N THR A 815 -11.89 -16.26 30.57
CA THR A 815 -12.85 -15.42 29.83
C THR A 815 -12.48 -13.95 30.00
N VAL A 816 -12.99 -13.09 29.12
CA VAL A 816 -12.69 -11.65 29.15
C VAL A 816 -13.88 -10.84 29.66
N ALA A 817 -14.91 -10.68 28.83
CA ALA A 817 -16.08 -9.86 29.07
C ALA A 817 -17.33 -10.57 28.54
N GLY A 818 -18.47 -10.41 29.19
CA GLY A 818 -19.75 -10.98 28.74
C GLY A 818 -20.22 -12.12 29.64
N ALA A 819 -21.49 -12.53 29.50
CA ALA A 819 -22.05 -13.59 30.33
C ALA A 819 -21.73 -14.96 29.74
N MET A 820 -20.89 -15.74 30.43
CA MET A 820 -20.41 -17.03 29.96
C MET A 820 -21.19 -18.20 30.55
N LEU A 821 -21.32 -19.27 29.77
CA LEU A 821 -21.77 -20.58 30.23
C LEU A 821 -20.61 -21.57 30.13
N ILE A 822 -19.97 -21.85 31.27
CA ILE A 822 -18.72 -22.60 31.33
C ILE A 822 -19.00 -24.02 31.81
N ALA A 823 -18.56 -25.03 31.07
CA ALA A 823 -18.69 -26.44 31.41
C ALA A 823 -17.29 -27.10 31.35
N PRO A 824 -16.50 -27.02 32.43
CA PRO A 824 -15.08 -27.33 32.36
C PRO A 824 -14.85 -28.78 31.98
N GLY A 825 -15.65 -29.70 32.54
CA GLY A 825 -15.72 -31.07 32.04
C GLY A 825 -15.21 -32.06 33.08
N GLY A 826 -14.33 -32.97 32.67
CA GLY A 826 -13.79 -34.01 33.54
C GLY A 826 -12.29 -33.88 33.72
N GLY A 827 -11.83 -33.78 34.97
CA GLY A 827 -10.43 -33.58 35.32
C GLY A 827 -10.35 -32.51 36.41
N SER A 828 -9.16 -31.98 36.66
CA SER A 828 -8.98 -30.86 37.57
C SER A 828 -8.81 -29.57 36.79
N ASP A 829 -9.83 -28.73 36.81
CA ASP A 829 -9.93 -27.57 35.92
C ASP A 829 -9.70 -26.27 36.65
N THR A 830 -9.19 -25.26 35.95
CA THR A 830 -9.08 -23.87 36.41
C THR A 830 -9.99 -23.00 35.56
N VAL A 831 -10.85 -22.21 36.19
CA VAL A 831 -11.80 -21.32 35.50
C VAL A 831 -11.65 -19.89 36.00
N ASP A 832 -11.29 -18.97 35.11
CA ASP A 832 -11.38 -17.54 35.36
C ASP A 832 -12.55 -16.96 34.56
N GLY A 833 -13.64 -16.65 35.25
CA GLY A 833 -14.86 -16.10 34.67
C GLY A 833 -14.77 -14.62 34.30
N GLY A 834 -13.66 -13.95 34.60
CA GLY A 834 -13.40 -12.60 34.11
C GLY A 834 -14.46 -11.59 34.59
N SER A 835 -14.97 -10.78 33.65
CA SER A 835 -16.01 -9.79 33.93
C SER A 835 -17.33 -10.15 33.25
N GLY A 836 -18.42 -10.20 34.00
CA GLY A 836 -19.68 -10.66 33.42
C GLY A 836 -20.65 -11.17 34.47
N VAL A 837 -21.63 -11.94 34.01
CA VAL A 837 -22.39 -12.82 34.90
C VAL A 837 -22.15 -14.22 34.40
N ASP A 838 -21.21 -14.89 35.03
CA ASP A 838 -20.63 -16.12 34.53
C ASP A 838 -21.22 -17.30 35.29
N THR A 839 -21.69 -18.27 34.52
CA THR A 839 -22.37 -19.46 35.05
C THR A 839 -21.54 -20.70 34.77
N LEU A 840 -20.99 -21.27 35.83
CA LEU A 840 -20.36 -22.58 35.78
C LEU A 840 -21.42 -23.68 35.85
N HIS A 841 -21.48 -24.51 34.81
CA HIS A 841 -22.35 -25.67 34.71
C HIS A 841 -21.59 -26.96 35.02
N ILE A 842 -22.08 -27.71 36.01
CA ILE A 842 -21.46 -28.96 36.45
C ILE A 842 -22.48 -30.10 36.35
N GLY A 843 -22.15 -31.10 35.55
CA GLY A 843 -22.99 -32.29 35.38
C GLY A 843 -22.93 -33.22 36.59
N GLY A 844 -24.07 -33.74 37.06
CA GLY A 844 -24.15 -34.70 38.18
C GLY A 844 -25.19 -34.33 39.26
N VAL A 845 -25.22 -35.09 40.37
CA VAL A 845 -26.16 -34.84 41.49
C VAL A 845 -25.45 -34.03 42.57
N ARG A 846 -26.19 -33.16 43.27
CA ARG A 846 -25.63 -32.26 44.32
C ARG A 846 -24.86 -32.97 45.44
N SER A 847 -25.09 -34.26 45.68
CA SER A 847 -24.32 -35.06 46.65
C SER A 847 -22.86 -35.28 46.27
N ASP A 848 -22.56 -35.14 44.97
CA ASP A 848 -21.28 -35.56 44.40
C ASP A 848 -20.25 -34.41 44.43
N TYR A 849 -20.71 -33.21 44.76
CA TYR A 849 -19.93 -31.98 44.69
C TYR A 849 -19.96 -31.20 46.02
N GLN A 850 -18.78 -30.81 46.50
CA GLN A 850 -18.61 -29.89 47.62
C GLN A 850 -18.10 -28.54 47.11
N LEU A 851 -18.70 -27.45 47.58
CA LEU A 851 -18.33 -26.09 47.23
C LEU A 851 -17.58 -25.43 48.40
N LEU A 852 -16.36 -24.96 48.14
CA LEU A 852 -15.41 -24.47 49.14
C LEU A 852 -14.89 -23.10 48.72
N THR A 853 -14.52 -22.23 49.65
CA THR A 853 -14.01 -20.87 49.33
C THR A 853 -12.77 -20.55 50.15
N SER A 854 -11.74 -20.00 49.52
CA SER A 854 -10.52 -19.51 50.16
C SER A 854 -10.06 -18.22 49.48
N GLY A 855 -10.12 -17.09 50.21
CA GLY A 855 -9.85 -15.77 49.63
C GLY A 855 -10.88 -15.38 48.57
N GLU A 856 -10.42 -14.94 47.39
CA GLU A 856 -11.25 -14.64 46.22
C GLU A 856 -11.54 -15.87 45.35
N ARG A 857 -11.01 -17.05 45.71
CA ARG A 857 -11.16 -18.29 44.95
C ARG A 857 -12.25 -19.19 45.52
N THR A 858 -13.01 -19.80 44.64
CA THR A 858 -14.00 -20.84 44.95
C THR A 858 -13.53 -22.17 44.35
N PHE A 859 -13.77 -23.27 45.04
CA PHE A 859 -13.41 -24.61 44.58
C PHE A 859 -14.65 -25.50 44.56
N VAL A 860 -14.85 -26.22 43.46
CA VAL A 860 -15.82 -27.33 43.40
C VAL A 860 -15.07 -28.65 43.37
N VAL A 861 -15.32 -29.48 44.37
CA VAL A 861 -14.62 -30.74 44.59
C VAL A 861 -15.56 -31.91 44.40
N SER A 862 -15.12 -32.93 43.65
CA SER A 862 -15.81 -34.22 43.53
C SER A 862 -14.83 -35.39 43.45
N GLU A 863 -15.35 -36.62 43.43
CA GLU A 863 -14.55 -37.81 43.10
C GLU A 863 -14.01 -37.80 41.65
N ARG A 864 -14.49 -36.88 40.80
CA ARG A 864 -14.12 -36.78 39.38
C ARG A 864 -13.05 -35.71 39.09
N GLY A 865 -12.56 -35.01 40.11
CA GLY A 865 -11.60 -33.90 40.00
C GLY A 865 -12.08 -32.64 40.72
N ALA A 866 -11.20 -31.62 40.77
CA ALA A 866 -11.48 -30.33 41.40
C ALA A 866 -11.46 -29.19 40.40
N ILE A 867 -12.43 -28.28 40.50
CA ILE A 867 -12.51 -27.06 39.71
C ILE A 867 -12.12 -25.89 40.61
N GLU A 868 -11.01 -25.23 40.32
CA GLU A 868 -10.64 -23.93 40.88
C GLU A 868 -11.32 -22.83 40.06
N MET A 869 -11.99 -21.87 40.71
CA MET A 869 -12.62 -20.76 39.99
C MET A 869 -12.43 -19.39 40.64
N THR A 870 -12.18 -18.39 39.78
CA THR A 870 -12.21 -16.94 40.05
C THR A 870 -13.24 -16.28 39.13
N GLY A 871 -13.81 -15.14 39.54
CA GLY A 871 -14.68 -14.35 38.65
C GLY A 871 -15.95 -15.06 38.15
N VAL A 872 -16.42 -16.12 38.83
CA VAL A 872 -17.68 -16.81 38.50
C VAL A 872 -18.77 -16.42 39.50
N GLU A 873 -19.94 -15.96 39.03
CA GLU A 873 -21.03 -15.49 39.90
C GLU A 873 -22.07 -16.58 40.22
N GLN A 874 -22.23 -17.56 39.32
CA GLN A 874 -23.30 -18.57 39.40
C GLN A 874 -22.76 -19.99 39.18
N VAL A 875 -23.26 -20.94 39.98
CA VAL A 875 -23.00 -22.37 39.76
C VAL A 875 -24.34 -23.09 39.55
N GLN A 876 -24.44 -23.83 38.44
CA GLN A 876 -25.59 -24.65 38.10
C GLN A 876 -25.21 -26.14 38.17
N LEU A 877 -25.90 -26.87 39.04
CA LEU A 877 -25.75 -28.32 39.19
C LEU A 877 -26.86 -29.04 38.40
N GLY A 878 -26.54 -30.17 37.78
CA GLY A 878 -27.28 -30.89 36.72
C GLY A 878 -28.80 -31.16 36.83
N HIS A 879 -29.50 -30.72 37.88
CA HIS A 879 -30.97 -30.79 38.01
C HIS A 879 -31.63 -29.46 38.41
N GLY A 880 -31.34 -28.40 37.65
CA GLY A 880 -32.25 -27.25 37.48
C GLY A 880 -32.27 -26.19 38.58
N GLY A 881 -31.37 -26.27 39.57
CA GLY A 881 -31.17 -25.21 40.55
C GLY A 881 -29.93 -24.39 40.23
N THR A 882 -30.10 -23.14 39.80
CA THR A 882 -29.00 -22.16 39.78
C THR A 882 -28.78 -21.64 41.19
N THR A 883 -27.57 -21.78 41.71
CA THR A 883 -27.19 -21.20 43.00
C THR A 883 -26.28 -20.01 42.74
N THR A 884 -26.75 -18.81 43.08
CA THR A 884 -25.87 -17.63 43.12
C THR A 884 -24.89 -17.80 44.26
N LEU A 885 -23.59 -17.64 44.00
CA LEU A 885 -22.53 -17.84 44.99
C LEU A 885 -22.70 -16.90 46.21
N ALA A 886 -23.29 -15.71 46.01
CA ALA A 886 -23.66 -14.78 47.09
C ALA A 886 -24.80 -15.26 48.02
N GLY A 887 -25.50 -16.36 47.69
CA GLY A 887 -26.67 -16.88 48.43
C GLY A 887 -26.57 -18.35 48.86
N ALA A 888 -25.47 -19.04 48.58
CA ALA A 888 -25.25 -20.41 49.02
C ALA A 888 -24.95 -20.43 50.53
N GLY A 889 -25.74 -21.17 51.33
CA GLY A 889 -25.31 -21.58 52.67
C GLY A 889 -24.13 -22.53 52.53
N LEU A 890 -22.92 -21.99 52.46
CA LEU A 890 -21.66 -22.72 52.28
C LEU A 890 -21.33 -23.46 53.58
N THR A 891 -21.19 -24.78 53.51
CA THR A 891 -20.70 -25.61 54.61
C THR A 891 -19.17 -25.60 54.59
N ALA A 892 -18.54 -25.34 55.74
CA ALA A 892 -17.09 -25.43 55.90
C ALA A 892 -16.56 -26.80 55.44
N PHE A 893 -15.39 -26.82 54.79
CA PHE A 893 -14.68 -28.03 54.35
C PHE A 893 -14.53 -29.04 55.49
N ASP A 894 -14.97 -30.29 55.28
CA ASP A 894 -14.75 -31.37 56.23
C ASP A 894 -13.40 -32.04 55.99
N GLY A 895 -12.35 -31.47 56.57
CA GLY A 895 -11.00 -31.99 56.48
C GLY A 895 -10.84 -33.43 57.01
N LEU A 896 -11.76 -33.92 57.86
CA LEU A 896 -11.73 -35.32 58.33
C LEU A 896 -12.24 -36.29 57.28
N ALA A 897 -13.29 -35.91 56.54
CA ALA A 897 -13.79 -36.70 55.43
C ALA A 897 -12.75 -36.79 54.31
N TYR A 898 -12.09 -35.67 53.99
CA TYR A 898 -10.99 -35.61 53.02
C TYR A 898 -9.84 -36.55 53.40
N ILE A 899 -9.33 -36.48 54.63
CA ILE A 899 -8.29 -37.38 55.10
C ILE A 899 -8.75 -38.85 55.09
N ALA A 900 -10.03 -39.10 55.40
CA ALA A 900 -10.57 -40.46 55.45
C ALA A 900 -10.75 -41.11 54.07
N SER A 901 -10.73 -40.35 52.97
CA SER A 901 -10.84 -40.87 51.60
C SER A 901 -9.50 -41.37 51.03
N TYR A 902 -8.36 -40.92 51.59
CA TYR A 902 -7.03 -41.21 51.07
C TYR A 902 -6.17 -41.95 52.11
N SER A 903 -5.63 -43.11 51.74
CA SER A 903 -4.94 -43.98 52.70
C SER A 903 -3.60 -43.42 53.18
N ASP A 904 -2.89 -42.75 52.29
CA ASP A 904 -1.67 -41.96 52.51
C ASP A 904 -1.92 -40.73 53.39
N LEU A 905 -2.98 -39.96 53.13
CA LEU A 905 -3.34 -38.80 53.98
C LEU A 905 -3.76 -39.22 55.38
N ARG A 906 -4.44 -40.36 55.52
CA ARG A 906 -4.79 -40.93 56.83
C ARG A 906 -3.55 -41.33 57.61
N VAL A 907 -2.52 -41.81 56.92
CA VAL A 907 -1.23 -42.17 57.52
C VAL A 907 -0.45 -40.92 57.92
N ALA A 908 -0.46 -39.87 57.10
CA ALA A 908 0.31 -38.65 57.33
C ALA A 908 -0.35 -37.66 58.32
N PHE A 909 -1.66 -37.43 58.19
CA PHE A 909 -2.39 -36.40 58.95
C PHE A 909 -3.33 -36.97 60.01
N GLY A 910 -3.55 -38.28 60.04
CA GLY A 910 -4.39 -38.93 61.06
C GLY A 910 -5.84 -38.43 61.03
N ALA A 911 -6.38 -38.01 62.17
CA ALA A 911 -7.72 -37.43 62.28
C ALA A 911 -7.64 -35.93 62.59
N ASP A 912 -6.72 -35.22 61.96
CA ASP A 912 -6.56 -33.77 62.12
C ASP A 912 -7.28 -33.03 60.98
N ALA A 913 -8.52 -32.63 61.25
CA ALA A 913 -9.35 -31.87 60.33
C ALA A 913 -8.63 -30.63 59.78
N ALA A 914 -7.83 -29.95 60.59
CA ALA A 914 -7.17 -28.70 60.22
C ALA A 914 -5.99 -28.93 59.29
N GLN A 915 -5.25 -30.03 59.47
CA GLN A 915 -4.21 -30.47 58.51
C GLN A 915 -4.84 -30.91 57.19
N GLY A 916 -5.98 -31.60 57.23
CA GLY A 916 -6.74 -31.96 56.02
C GLY A 916 -7.21 -30.72 55.27
N VAL A 917 -7.76 -29.73 56.00
CA VAL A 917 -8.12 -28.42 55.45
C VAL A 917 -6.90 -27.72 54.87
N ALA A 918 -5.81 -27.60 55.62
CA ALA A 918 -4.60 -26.90 55.19
C ALA A 918 -3.96 -27.57 53.96
N HIS A 919 -3.80 -28.89 53.98
CA HIS A 919 -3.28 -29.65 52.86
C HIS A 919 -4.15 -29.50 51.62
N PHE A 920 -5.48 -29.66 51.75
CA PHE A 920 -6.39 -29.39 50.65
C PHE A 920 -6.30 -27.94 50.15
N THR A 921 -6.15 -26.97 51.06
CA THR A 921 -6.01 -25.54 50.75
C THR A 921 -4.70 -25.21 50.04
N THR A 922 -3.65 -26.00 50.25
CA THR A 922 -2.33 -25.80 49.66
C THR A 922 -2.14 -26.55 48.34
N PHE A 923 -2.70 -27.76 48.20
CA PHE A 923 -2.39 -28.66 47.08
C PHE A 923 -3.60 -29.12 46.23
N GLY A 924 -4.84 -28.88 46.66
CA GLY A 924 -6.05 -29.25 45.90
C GLY A 924 -6.21 -30.76 45.64
N PHE A 925 -6.88 -31.14 44.52
CA PHE A 925 -6.93 -32.53 44.00
C PHE A 925 -5.97 -32.77 42.82
N GLY A 926 -5.21 -31.76 42.38
CA GLY A 926 -4.36 -31.78 41.18
C GLY A 926 -3.13 -32.70 41.22
N GLU A 927 -2.97 -33.52 42.25
CA GLU A 927 -1.77 -34.36 42.46
C GLU A 927 -1.87 -35.77 41.85
N GLY A 928 -2.91 -36.06 41.04
CA GLY A 928 -3.06 -37.37 40.38
C GLY A 928 -3.22 -38.56 41.35
N ARG A 929 -3.76 -38.32 42.54
CA ARG A 929 -3.81 -39.33 43.63
C ARG A 929 -4.68 -40.54 43.27
N SER A 930 -4.08 -41.73 43.35
CA SER A 930 -4.79 -43.02 43.33
C SER A 930 -5.25 -43.42 44.73
N LEU A 931 -6.38 -44.12 44.86
CA LEU A 931 -6.88 -44.68 46.12
C LEU A 931 -5.90 -45.67 46.79
N THR A 932 -4.89 -46.15 46.04
CA THR A 932 -3.82 -47.02 46.53
C THR A 932 -2.45 -46.47 46.08
N PHE A 933 -1.88 -45.56 46.87
CA PHE A 933 -0.52 -45.07 46.67
C PHE A 933 0.51 -46.07 47.25
N ASN A 934 1.58 -46.37 46.48
CA ASN A 934 2.72 -47.15 46.94
C ASN A 934 4.00 -46.30 46.89
N ALA A 935 4.45 -45.85 48.06
CA ALA A 935 5.62 -44.98 48.19
C ALA A 935 6.92 -45.61 47.65
N LEU A 936 7.03 -46.94 47.67
CA LEU A 936 8.24 -47.63 47.17
C LEU A 936 8.33 -47.60 45.65
N ASP A 937 7.20 -47.67 44.94
CA ASP A 937 7.15 -47.58 43.48
C ASP A 937 7.42 -46.14 43.02
N TYR A 938 6.94 -45.15 43.78
CA TYR A 938 7.23 -43.73 43.56
C TYR A 938 8.72 -43.42 43.74
N ILE A 939 9.33 -43.83 44.87
CA ILE A 939 10.78 -43.66 45.07
C ILE A 939 11.55 -44.35 43.95
N ALA A 940 11.12 -45.55 43.53
CA ALA A 940 11.80 -46.34 42.52
C ALA A 940 11.74 -45.76 41.09
N SER A 941 10.84 -44.82 40.84
CA SER A 941 10.62 -44.21 39.53
C SER A 941 11.59 -43.07 39.21
N TYR A 942 12.32 -42.55 40.22
CA TYR A 942 13.26 -41.43 40.07
C TYR A 942 14.61 -41.75 40.73
N GLY A 943 15.70 -41.66 39.95
CA GLY A 943 17.03 -42.12 40.39
C GLY A 943 17.61 -41.31 41.54
N ASP A 944 17.32 -40.01 41.59
CA ASP A 944 17.64 -39.07 42.67
C ASP A 944 16.88 -39.41 43.97
N LEU A 945 15.61 -39.78 43.88
CA LEU A 945 14.80 -40.17 45.04
C LEU A 945 15.21 -41.53 45.60
N ILE A 946 15.55 -42.52 44.76
CA ILE A 946 16.19 -43.77 45.20
C ILE A 946 17.49 -43.46 45.96
N ALA A 947 18.29 -42.53 45.45
CA ALA A 947 19.57 -42.19 46.07
C ALA A 947 19.39 -41.44 47.40
N ALA A 948 18.36 -40.58 47.49
CA ALA A 948 18.07 -39.76 48.67
C ALA A 948 17.31 -40.51 49.77
N PHE A 949 16.29 -41.30 49.42
CA PHE A 949 15.36 -41.95 50.36
C PHE A 949 15.48 -43.48 50.42
N GLY A 950 16.17 -44.11 49.47
CA GLY A 950 16.38 -45.56 49.46
C GLY A 950 15.07 -46.35 49.36
N THR A 951 14.76 -47.13 50.38
CA THR A 951 13.48 -47.88 50.50
C THR A 951 12.62 -47.36 51.65
N ASP A 952 12.86 -46.12 52.09
CA ASP A 952 12.07 -45.50 53.15
C ASP A 952 10.72 -45.03 52.58
N ALA A 953 9.76 -45.94 52.61
CA ALA A 953 8.39 -45.69 52.18
C ALA A 953 7.71 -44.53 52.94
N THR A 954 8.18 -44.19 54.15
CA THR A 954 7.60 -43.06 54.92
C THR A 954 8.16 -41.74 54.42
N ALA A 955 9.47 -41.66 54.16
CA ALA A 955 10.09 -40.49 53.55
C ALA A 955 9.58 -40.25 52.12
N GLY A 956 9.42 -41.30 51.31
CA GLY A 956 8.83 -41.19 49.97
C GLY A 956 7.36 -40.78 50.00
N ALA A 957 6.59 -41.26 50.99
CA ALA A 957 5.21 -40.80 51.17
C ALA A 957 5.16 -39.33 51.61
N SER A 958 5.97 -38.91 52.58
CA SER A 958 6.04 -37.50 53.00
C SER A 958 6.52 -36.58 51.87
N HIS A 959 7.49 -37.03 51.08
CA HIS A 959 7.94 -36.31 49.89
C HIS A 959 6.81 -36.19 48.86
N PHE A 960 6.18 -37.31 48.50
CA PHE A 960 5.02 -37.32 47.59
C PHE A 960 3.88 -36.41 48.08
N ILE A 961 3.61 -36.40 49.39
CA ILE A 961 2.57 -35.56 50.01
C ILE A 961 2.92 -34.07 49.99
N THR A 962 4.20 -33.72 49.89
CA THR A 962 4.66 -32.32 49.86
C THR A 962 4.79 -31.79 48.44
N PHE A 963 5.03 -32.67 47.45
CA PHE A 963 5.58 -32.32 46.14
C PHE A 963 4.84 -32.97 44.94
N GLY A 964 4.00 -33.99 45.15
CA GLY A 964 3.19 -34.62 44.09
C GLY A 964 3.94 -35.58 43.13
N ALA A 965 3.22 -36.11 42.12
CA ALA A 965 3.74 -36.98 41.06
C ALA A 965 4.28 -36.21 39.85
N THR A 966 3.65 -35.09 39.51
CA THR A 966 3.83 -34.32 38.27
C THR A 966 4.75 -33.13 38.48
N GLU A 967 5.89 -33.34 39.12
CA GLU A 967 6.77 -32.25 39.54
C GLU A 967 7.77 -31.80 38.45
N GLY A 968 7.46 -32.02 37.17
CA GLY A 968 8.35 -31.70 36.04
C GLY A 968 9.72 -32.42 36.06
N ARG A 969 9.89 -33.44 36.91
CA ARG A 969 11.15 -34.17 37.07
C ARG A 969 11.42 -35.04 35.85
N SER A 970 12.56 -34.82 35.19
CA SER A 970 13.09 -35.80 34.25
C SER A 970 13.68 -36.99 35.04
N SER A 971 13.80 -38.15 34.41
CA SER A 971 14.40 -39.33 35.05
C SER A 971 15.92 -39.22 35.30
N SER A 972 16.55 -38.08 34.98
CA SER A 972 17.98 -37.80 35.19
C SER A 972 18.27 -36.31 35.46
N PHE A 973 18.75 -35.99 36.67
CA PHE A 973 19.17 -34.63 37.08
C PHE A 973 20.68 -34.38 36.82
N ASP A 974 21.03 -33.22 36.25
CA ASP A 974 22.42 -32.73 36.08
C ASP A 974 22.63 -31.47 36.93
N GLY A 975 23.39 -31.61 38.02
CA GLY A 975 23.61 -30.53 38.99
C GLY A 975 24.51 -29.40 38.49
N TRP A 976 25.31 -29.62 37.45
CA TRP A 976 26.20 -28.61 36.89
C TRP A 976 25.47 -27.64 35.96
N ALA A 977 24.53 -28.16 35.15
CA ALA A 977 23.66 -27.34 34.32
C ALA A 977 22.78 -26.41 35.19
N TYR A 978 22.22 -26.95 36.28
CA TYR A 978 21.40 -26.18 37.22
C TYR A 978 22.18 -25.05 37.89
N LEU A 979 23.41 -25.31 38.33
CA LEU A 979 24.25 -24.30 38.98
C LEU A 979 24.72 -23.21 38.00
N ALA A 980 24.95 -23.55 36.73
CA ALA A 980 25.39 -22.61 35.70
C ALA A 980 24.31 -21.61 35.25
N SER A 981 23.03 -21.94 35.45
CA SER A 981 21.90 -21.10 35.03
C SER A 981 21.60 -19.91 35.95
N TYR A 982 22.17 -19.86 37.18
CA TYR A 982 21.84 -18.85 38.19
C TYR A 982 23.09 -18.28 38.88
N GLY A 983 23.39 -17.00 38.63
CA GLY A 983 24.61 -16.33 39.13
C GLY A 983 24.67 -16.13 40.65
N ASP A 984 23.53 -16.04 41.31
CA ASP A 984 23.41 -15.97 42.78
C ASP A 984 23.72 -17.31 43.45
N LEU A 985 23.32 -18.44 42.85
CA LEU A 985 23.65 -19.79 43.33
C LEU A 985 25.16 -20.09 43.18
N ILE A 986 25.80 -19.65 42.10
CA ILE A 986 27.26 -19.73 41.94
C ILE A 986 27.96 -18.93 43.05
N SER A 987 27.44 -17.74 43.36
CA SER A 987 27.99 -16.86 44.40
C SER A 987 27.76 -17.42 45.81
N ALA A 988 26.67 -18.18 46.03
CA ALA A 988 26.30 -18.73 47.33
C ALA A 988 26.91 -20.13 47.61
N PHE A 989 26.98 -21.00 46.60
CA PHE A 989 27.38 -22.41 46.75
C PHE A 989 28.71 -22.77 46.07
N GLY A 990 29.25 -21.92 45.20
CA GLY A 990 30.47 -22.22 44.46
C GLY A 990 30.27 -23.36 43.45
N ALA A 991 31.19 -24.32 43.39
CA ALA A 991 31.16 -25.48 42.49
C ALA A 991 30.72 -26.78 43.22
N ASP A 992 29.78 -26.68 44.17
CA ASP A 992 29.30 -27.82 44.98
C ASP A 992 28.01 -28.41 44.41
N GLU A 993 28.16 -29.46 43.59
CA GLU A 993 27.04 -30.18 42.96
C GLU A 993 26.11 -30.85 43.97
N THR A 994 26.61 -31.23 45.16
CA THR A 994 25.78 -31.87 46.20
C THR A 994 24.90 -30.85 46.92
N ALA A 995 25.40 -29.63 47.11
CA ALA A 995 24.60 -28.51 47.60
C ALA A 995 23.55 -28.08 46.56
N ALA A 996 23.93 -28.04 45.29
CA ALA A 996 23.02 -27.74 44.17
C ALA A 996 21.90 -28.81 44.06
N ALA A 997 22.24 -30.09 44.15
CA ALA A 997 21.26 -31.18 44.15
C ALA A 997 20.32 -31.13 45.36
N ARG A 998 20.83 -30.78 46.55
CA ARG A 998 19.99 -30.64 47.75
C ARG A 998 19.06 -29.43 47.65
N HIS A 999 19.57 -28.30 47.17
CA HIS A 999 18.75 -27.12 46.88
C HIS A 999 17.67 -27.45 45.85
N TYR A 1000 18.03 -28.17 44.80
CA TYR A 1000 17.08 -28.63 43.78
C TYR A 1000 16.00 -29.56 44.33
N ILE A 1001 16.38 -30.55 45.16
CA ILE A 1001 15.45 -31.48 45.81
C ILE A 1001 14.50 -30.77 46.78
N GLU A 1002 14.94 -29.66 47.37
CA GLU A 1002 14.19 -28.92 48.38
C GLU A 1002 13.29 -27.83 47.77
N TRP A 1003 13.61 -27.30 46.58
CA TRP A 1003 12.95 -26.11 46.01
C TRP A 1003 12.60 -26.15 44.49
N GLY A 1004 13.14 -27.06 43.68
CA GLY A 1004 12.75 -27.28 42.26
C GLY A 1004 13.44 -26.41 41.18
N VAL A 1005 13.01 -26.52 39.91
CA VAL A 1005 13.53 -25.73 38.75
C VAL A 1005 12.82 -24.38 38.59
N ASN A 1006 11.53 -24.28 38.93
CA ASN A 1006 10.67 -23.17 38.50
C ASN A 1006 10.30 -22.26 39.68
N GLU A 1007 11.29 -21.50 40.16
CA GLU A 1007 11.14 -20.59 41.32
C GLU A 1007 10.95 -19.10 40.94
N GLY A 1008 10.71 -18.78 39.66
CA GLY A 1008 10.50 -17.39 39.22
C GLY A 1008 11.68 -16.44 39.46
N ARG A 1009 12.90 -16.97 39.62
CA ARG A 1009 14.14 -16.19 39.83
C ARG A 1009 14.63 -15.62 38.49
N GLY A 1010 15.01 -14.34 38.48
CA GLY A 1010 15.71 -13.74 37.33
C GLY A 1010 17.18 -14.18 37.25
N THR A 1011 17.78 -14.13 36.06
CA THR A 1011 19.16 -14.60 35.81
C THR A 1011 20.26 -13.68 36.36
N THR A 1012 19.91 -12.54 36.97
CA THR A 1012 20.87 -11.55 37.51
C THR A 1012 20.42 -11.04 38.90
N PHE A 1013 21.38 -10.89 39.83
CA PHE A 1013 21.16 -10.42 41.21
C PHE A 1013 21.94 -9.13 41.49
N ASP A 1014 21.26 -8.06 41.93
CA ASP A 1014 21.87 -6.80 42.37
C ASP A 1014 21.76 -6.64 43.89
N ALA A 1015 22.87 -6.90 44.58
CA ALA A 1015 22.96 -6.79 46.03
C ALA A 1015 22.71 -5.36 46.56
N ALA A 1016 23.08 -4.33 45.81
CA ALA A 1016 22.93 -2.95 46.23
C ALA A 1016 21.44 -2.53 46.19
N ALA A 1017 20.73 -2.92 45.14
CA ALA A 1017 19.28 -2.71 45.03
C ALA A 1017 18.51 -3.48 46.11
N TYR A 1018 18.95 -4.71 46.43
CA TYR A 1018 18.35 -5.54 47.48
C TYR A 1018 18.45 -4.91 48.86
N ALA A 1019 19.65 -4.44 49.21
CA ALA A 1019 19.90 -3.76 50.47
C ALA A 1019 19.15 -2.42 50.54
N ALA A 1020 19.07 -1.68 49.42
CA ALA A 1020 18.34 -0.42 49.36
C ALA A 1020 16.83 -0.59 49.57
N ALA A 1021 16.23 -1.65 49.01
CA ALA A 1021 14.82 -1.98 49.22
C ALA A 1021 14.52 -2.52 50.62
N ASN A 1022 15.52 -3.05 51.32
CA ASN A 1022 15.40 -3.70 52.63
C ASN A 1022 16.33 -3.05 53.66
N THR A 1023 15.89 -1.92 54.22
CA THR A 1023 16.71 -1.06 55.09
C THR A 1023 17.27 -1.75 56.34
N ASP A 1024 16.63 -2.81 56.82
CA ASP A 1024 17.11 -3.67 57.90
C ASP A 1024 18.32 -4.53 57.48
N LEU A 1025 18.32 -5.02 56.24
CA LEU A 1025 19.45 -5.76 55.66
C LEU A 1025 20.64 -4.84 55.38
N LEU A 1026 20.41 -3.61 54.91
CA LEU A 1026 21.48 -2.62 54.75
C LEU A 1026 22.14 -2.26 56.09
N ALA A 1027 21.35 -2.15 57.17
CA ALA A 1027 21.89 -1.91 58.51
C ALA A 1027 22.67 -3.11 59.07
N THR A 1028 22.31 -4.33 58.66
CA THR A 1028 22.89 -5.59 59.18
C THR A 1028 24.12 -6.04 58.41
N TYR A 1029 24.07 -6.01 57.08
CA TYR A 1029 25.09 -6.55 56.18
C TYR A 1029 25.84 -5.46 55.39
N GLY A 1030 25.40 -4.20 55.45
CA GLY A 1030 26.00 -3.12 54.68
C GLY A 1030 25.91 -3.39 53.17
N ASN A 1031 27.01 -3.14 52.45
CA ASN A 1031 27.13 -3.43 51.02
C ASN A 1031 27.83 -4.77 50.74
N ASP A 1032 27.83 -5.72 51.69
CA ASP A 1032 28.45 -7.03 51.51
C ASP A 1032 27.59 -7.91 50.58
N GLY A 1033 27.92 -7.89 49.29
CA GLY A 1033 27.15 -8.56 48.25
C GLY A 1033 27.03 -10.07 48.42
N GLU A 1034 28.02 -10.73 49.01
CA GLU A 1034 28.01 -12.19 49.19
C GLU A 1034 27.12 -12.58 50.39
N ALA A 1035 27.16 -11.81 51.48
CA ALA A 1035 26.25 -11.99 52.60
C ALA A 1035 24.79 -11.71 52.21
N LEU A 1036 24.57 -10.67 51.41
CA LEU A 1036 23.25 -10.32 50.87
C LEU A 1036 22.73 -11.38 49.88
N ALA A 1037 23.60 -11.95 49.04
CA ALA A 1037 23.25 -13.06 48.15
C ALA A 1037 22.86 -14.32 48.94
N ARG A 1038 23.65 -14.73 49.95
CA ARG A 1038 23.29 -15.88 50.82
C ARG A 1038 21.96 -15.65 51.54
N HIS A 1039 21.73 -14.45 52.04
CA HIS A 1039 20.45 -14.12 52.67
C HIS A 1039 19.29 -14.26 51.67
N TYR A 1040 19.45 -13.69 50.48
CA TYR A 1040 18.44 -13.75 49.43
C TYR A 1040 18.13 -15.20 49.01
N VAL A 1041 19.16 -16.00 48.76
CA VAL A 1041 19.06 -17.42 48.38
C VAL A 1041 18.38 -18.27 49.47
N THR A 1042 18.61 -17.95 50.74
CA THR A 1042 18.11 -18.80 51.85
C THR A 1042 16.73 -18.37 52.34
N TRP A 1043 16.42 -17.07 52.37
CA TRP A 1043 15.22 -16.54 53.05
C TRP A 1043 14.45 -15.48 52.25
N GLY A 1044 15.06 -14.86 51.23
CA GLY A 1044 14.51 -13.69 50.56
C GLY A 1044 13.13 -13.90 49.92
N TYR A 1045 12.94 -15.05 49.27
CA TYR A 1045 11.68 -15.42 48.62
C TYR A 1045 10.59 -15.80 49.62
N ALA A 1046 10.92 -16.63 50.62
CA ALA A 1046 9.98 -17.05 51.67
C ALA A 1046 9.46 -15.86 52.50
N GLU A 1047 10.25 -14.79 52.61
CA GLU A 1047 9.86 -13.54 53.28
C GLU A 1047 9.14 -12.54 52.34
N GLY A 1048 8.98 -12.85 51.05
CA GLY A 1048 8.33 -11.98 50.07
C GLY A 1048 9.08 -10.67 49.80
N ARG A 1049 10.40 -10.63 50.04
CA ARG A 1049 11.21 -9.42 49.88
C ARG A 1049 11.58 -9.19 48.41
N THR A 1050 11.20 -8.04 47.86
CA THR A 1050 11.43 -7.68 46.45
C THR A 1050 12.63 -6.73 46.27
N PHE A 1051 13.17 -6.69 45.05
CA PHE A 1051 14.11 -5.65 44.59
C PHE A 1051 13.29 -4.56 43.92
N GLY A 1052 13.25 -3.36 44.49
CA GLY A 1052 12.50 -2.24 43.93
C GLY A 1052 13.32 -1.46 42.91
N VAL A 1053 12.81 -1.32 41.69
CA VAL A 1053 13.13 -0.16 40.84
C VAL A 1053 12.55 1.07 41.54
N ALA A 1054 13.38 2.04 41.92
CA ALA A 1054 12.94 3.17 42.73
C ALA A 1054 11.81 3.97 42.05
N ALA A 1055 10.65 4.06 42.72
CA ALA A 1055 9.58 5.01 42.40
C ALA A 1055 9.89 6.40 43.01
N ALA A 1056 9.74 7.46 42.22
CA ALA A 1056 9.89 8.85 42.65
C ALA A 1056 8.72 9.31 43.56
N PRO A 1057 8.93 10.28 44.48
CA PRO A 1057 7.95 10.64 45.50
C PRO A 1057 6.77 11.47 44.97
N ALA A 1058 5.56 11.14 45.42
CA ALA A 1058 4.36 11.96 45.22
C ALA A 1058 4.29 13.08 46.27
N ASN A 1059 4.48 14.34 45.84
CA ASN A 1059 3.80 15.53 46.36
C ASN A 1059 4.21 16.80 45.59
N ALA A 1060 3.35 17.26 44.67
CA ALA A 1060 2.94 18.67 44.49
C ALA A 1060 2.09 18.85 43.22
N ALA A 1061 0.86 19.32 43.41
CA ALA A 1061 0.05 20.18 42.54
C ALA A 1061 -0.23 19.80 41.06
N ALA A 1062 -1.50 19.98 40.70
CA ALA A 1062 -2.09 19.83 39.37
C ALA A 1062 -1.26 20.46 38.22
N PRO A 1063 -1.33 19.92 36.99
CA PRO A 1063 -0.64 20.51 35.85
C PRO A 1063 -1.34 21.80 35.42
N THR A 1064 -0.68 22.92 35.67
CA THR A 1064 -0.85 24.16 34.90
C THR A 1064 -0.40 23.93 33.46
N VAL A 1065 -1.23 24.37 32.52
CA VAL A 1065 -0.87 24.63 31.12
C VAL A 1065 0.35 25.56 31.08
N VAL A 1066 1.44 25.12 30.42
CA VAL A 1066 2.58 25.95 30.01
C VAL A 1066 2.89 25.52 28.58
N ALA A 1067 2.40 26.27 27.59
CA ALA A 1067 3.13 27.36 26.92
C ALA A 1067 4.35 26.84 26.14
N ALA A 1068 4.22 26.96 24.82
CA ALA A 1068 5.24 26.74 23.82
C ALA A 1068 6.57 27.42 24.18
N ALA A 1069 7.66 26.68 23.97
CA ALA A 1069 8.99 27.28 23.90
C ALA A 1069 9.04 28.19 22.65
N THR A 1070 9.01 29.49 22.89
CA THR A 1070 9.43 30.51 21.94
C THR A 1070 10.88 30.26 21.51
N PHE A 1071 11.07 29.81 20.27
CA PHE A 1071 12.32 30.08 19.56
C PHE A 1071 12.38 31.59 19.29
N ALA A 1072 13.42 32.23 19.80
CA ALA A 1072 13.71 33.63 19.59
C ALA A 1072 14.03 33.87 18.11
N THR A 1073 13.10 34.50 17.40
CA THR A 1073 13.35 35.17 16.13
C THR A 1073 14.22 36.40 16.39
N SER A 1074 15.48 36.34 16.01
CA SER A 1074 16.28 37.55 15.74
C SER A 1074 16.21 37.86 14.24
N ILE A 1075 15.06 38.31 13.77
CA ILE A 1075 14.97 39.11 12.55
C ILE A 1075 14.90 40.56 13.02
N ALA A 1076 16.00 41.27 12.79
CA ALA A 1076 16.04 42.71 12.92
C ALA A 1076 15.11 43.33 11.87
N THR A 1077 14.00 43.91 12.30
CA THR A 1077 13.28 44.94 11.54
C THR A 1077 14.06 46.25 11.56
N PRO A 1078 14.37 46.87 10.43
CA PRO A 1078 14.46 48.32 10.36
C PRO A 1078 13.04 48.87 10.22
N ALA A 1079 12.70 49.72 11.19
CA ALA A 1079 11.48 50.49 11.21
C ALA A 1079 11.47 51.56 10.11
N ASN A 1080 10.24 51.87 9.67
CA ASN A 1080 9.76 53.16 9.18
C ASN A 1080 10.42 53.75 7.93
N ASP A 1081 9.67 53.73 6.83
CA ASP A 1081 9.15 54.99 6.29
C ASP A 1081 7.94 54.72 5.39
N VAL A 1082 6.75 54.95 5.95
CA VAL A 1082 5.55 55.22 5.15
C VAL A 1082 5.53 56.72 4.92
N ALA A 1083 6.02 57.14 3.75
CA ALA A 1083 5.82 58.47 3.22
C ALA A 1083 5.16 58.36 1.84
N SER A 1084 3.86 58.67 1.84
CA SER A 1084 3.09 59.31 0.77
C SER A 1084 3.68 59.34 -0.63
N PHE A 1085 2.95 58.80 -1.62
CA PHE A 1085 2.60 59.56 -2.82
C PHE A 1085 1.26 59.05 -3.37
N ALA A 1086 0.24 59.88 -3.19
CA ALA A 1086 -0.90 59.95 -4.09
C ALA A 1086 -0.48 60.72 -5.35
N ASP A 1087 -1.22 60.48 -6.44
CA ASP A 1087 -1.20 61.16 -7.74
C ASP A 1087 0.09 61.05 -8.56
N ASP A 1088 0.04 60.24 -9.63
CA ASP A 1088 0.19 60.83 -10.97
C ASP A 1088 -0.57 60.02 -12.03
N ALA A 1089 -1.69 60.58 -12.48
CA ALA A 1089 -2.31 60.22 -13.74
C ALA A 1089 -1.46 60.82 -14.86
N GLY A 1090 -0.74 59.99 -15.63
CA GLY A 1090 0.17 60.48 -16.66
C GLY A 1090 0.47 59.48 -17.78
N LEU A 1091 -0.48 59.34 -18.71
CA LEU A 1091 -0.28 59.15 -20.15
C LEU A 1091 1.03 58.47 -20.60
N TRP A 1092 0.97 57.15 -20.85
CA TRP A 1092 1.66 56.55 -21.99
C TRP A 1092 0.62 55.83 -22.84
N THR A 1093 0.26 56.49 -23.94
CA THR A 1093 -0.43 55.90 -25.08
C THR A 1093 0.58 55.13 -25.91
N ASP A 1094 0.43 53.82 -26.03
CA ASP A 1094 0.81 53.02 -27.20
C ASP A 1094 0.08 51.67 -27.04
N ALA A 1095 -1.01 51.38 -27.74
CA ALA A 1095 -1.08 51.12 -29.18
C ALA A 1095 -0.03 50.09 -29.63
N GLY A 1096 -0.11 48.88 -29.10
CA GLY A 1096 0.64 47.75 -29.65
C GLY A 1096 0.30 46.42 -28.97
N PHE A 1097 -0.44 45.58 -29.70
CA PHE A 1097 -0.46 44.12 -29.59
C PHE A 1097 -1.21 43.49 -28.41
N HIS A 1098 -2.53 43.37 -28.63
CA HIS A 1098 -3.37 42.29 -28.09
C HIS A 1098 -3.31 41.07 -29.02
N GLY A 1099 -3.10 39.89 -28.44
CA GLY A 1099 -3.35 38.60 -29.08
C GLY A 1099 -2.19 37.64 -28.88
N LEU A 1100 -2.35 36.72 -27.92
CA LEU A 1100 -1.65 35.43 -27.86
C LEU A 1100 -2.19 34.56 -26.70
N TYR A 1101 -3.51 34.51 -26.49
CA TYR A 1101 -4.17 33.48 -25.67
C TYR A 1101 -5.66 33.44 -26.04
N THR A 1102 -5.97 32.93 -27.24
CA THR A 1102 -7.30 32.39 -27.59
C THR A 1102 -7.20 31.61 -28.91
N ASP A 1103 -7.82 30.43 -28.89
CA ASP A 1103 -8.32 29.61 -30.00
C ASP A 1103 -7.32 28.86 -30.90
N ALA A 1104 -7.24 27.56 -30.61
CA ALA A 1104 -7.35 26.52 -31.64
C ALA A 1104 -8.06 25.29 -31.07
N PHE A 1105 -9.38 25.40 -30.85
CA PHE A 1105 -10.27 24.24 -30.95
C PHE A 1105 -10.24 23.77 -32.40
N GLY A 1106 -9.33 22.85 -32.71
CA GLY A 1106 -9.24 22.20 -33.99
C GLY A 1106 -10.36 21.17 -34.12
N PHE A 1107 -11.49 21.59 -34.67
CA PHE A 1107 -12.33 20.70 -35.46
C PHE A 1107 -11.49 20.16 -36.63
N ALA A 1108 -11.46 18.84 -36.76
CA ALA A 1108 -11.61 18.21 -38.07
C ALA A 1108 -12.99 17.54 -38.09
#